data_AF-A0A819CC34-F1
#
_entry.id   AF-A0A819CC34-F1
#
_cell.length_a   1.000
_cell.length_b   1.000
_cell.length_c   1.000
_cell.angle_alpha   90.00
_cell.angle_beta   90.00
_cell.angle_gamma   90.00
#
_symmetry.space_group_name_H-M   'P 1'
#
loop_
_entity.id
_entity.type
_entity.pdbx_description
1 polymer ?
#
loop_
_entity_poly.entity_id
_entity_poly.type
_entity_poly.pdbx_seq_one_letter_code
_entity_poly.pdbx_strand_id
1 'polypeptide(L)'
;MSCDFRGNDLSNIRISGELCGEKCAQTQQCTHFTWTQYNGGTCWMKSGTISKSDAFSTNDQTMVCGVINSGQQDTIQWNGNNWAMSCDFRGNDLSNVRTSGELCGEKCAQTQQCTHFTWTQYNGGTCWMKSGTVAKSDAFPTNDPTTMCGVVGARDDTEWVRVWEDNFNWNGGVDPNKWDFDVGGNGWGNGEQQYYTNNRLENARCELFPGSTNGRLIVEARRENMANSQFTSARLKSKGKWTYGRLQIRAKLPDGRGLWPALWMLPEKQTYSNTYWPDNGEIDLMEQVGYDPLSIHATVHTQAYNHMRGNQPTNTVTVNDAVSNFKIYTLDWNVDKIEMFVGDDANPFAKSILVWKKEGDWTQWPFDKPFFVLINIAVGGSWGGAQGIDYNIFPRRMEMTNSSSSALAIHHSNPVHGHQPAPDVIVDALPYYDSGYDEPGARDAALSLVEDETRRYKPTKNYLEQLGQPLYHSFETEIMKTEFERLSNRLPMEMLSMKRYELPTPPSGKQTDFTAWNECVENSYAQLEHQQTRILNLELMWDYGANTWKIYNATLQTMLEQAQKQLLELRKHIQEINFKRKNEQTQAGSKLSALEQTWVGLVGKNYEIERAINELEKEVMNLRKQRKSNGTTSSEQ
;
A
#
# COMPACT_ATOMS: atom_id res chain seq x y z
N MET A 1 50.18 20.37 33.32
CA MET A 1 51.49 20.94 32.94
C MET A 1 52.55 20.32 33.83
N SER A 2 53.78 20.23 33.33
CA SER A 2 54.94 19.55 33.95
C SER A 2 54.62 18.11 34.36
N CYS A 3 53.98 17.35 33.46
CA CYS A 3 53.53 16.00 33.75
C CYS A 3 53.64 15.07 32.54
N ASP A 4 53.71 13.77 32.81
CA ASP A 4 53.79 12.70 31.81
C ASP A 4 53.15 11.40 32.32
N PHE A 5 52.87 10.48 31.39
CA PHE A 5 52.42 9.10 31.62
C PHE A 5 53.46 8.14 31.04
N ARG A 6 53.84 7.11 31.82
CA ARG A 6 54.89 6.17 31.38
C ARG A 6 54.41 5.25 30.26
N GLY A 7 55.09 5.29 29.11
CA GLY A 7 54.94 4.31 28.02
C GLY A 7 53.61 4.37 27.27
N ASN A 8 53.22 3.23 26.67
CA ASN A 8 51.97 3.02 25.92
C ASN A 8 51.70 3.97 24.74
N ASP A 9 52.75 4.46 24.08
CA ASP A 9 52.63 5.31 22.91
C ASP A 9 52.01 4.54 21.72
N LEU A 10 50.85 5.00 21.27
CA LEU A 10 50.19 4.55 20.04
C LEU A 10 50.88 5.15 18.81
N SER A 11 51.08 6.46 18.84
CA SER A 11 51.64 7.23 17.73
C SER A 11 52.07 8.61 18.21
N ASN A 12 52.86 9.31 17.40
CA ASN A 12 53.26 10.68 17.67
C ASN A 12 53.08 11.57 16.44
N ILE A 13 52.85 12.85 16.68
CA ILE A 13 52.71 13.86 15.63
C ILE A 13 53.25 15.21 16.10
N ARG A 14 53.84 15.96 15.17
CA ARG A 14 54.30 17.32 15.42
C ARG A 14 53.12 18.29 15.41
N ILE A 15 52.84 18.92 16.55
CA ILE A 15 51.69 19.82 16.76
C ILE A 15 51.94 20.70 17.99
N SER A 16 51.21 21.80 18.14
CA SER A 16 51.26 22.64 19.36
C SER A 16 50.67 21.90 20.57
N GLY A 17 51.15 22.24 21.77
CA GLY A 17 50.73 21.59 23.01
C GLY A 17 49.23 21.70 23.30
N GLU A 18 48.62 22.83 22.94
CA GLU A 18 47.19 23.11 23.14
C GLU A 18 46.29 22.18 22.31
N LEU A 19 46.74 21.77 21.12
CA LEU A 19 45.96 20.91 20.21
C LEU A 19 46.25 19.41 20.40
N CYS A 20 47.21 19.05 21.26
CA CYS A 20 47.59 17.66 21.49
C CYS A 20 46.44 16.82 22.07
N GLY A 21 45.62 17.41 22.95
CA GLY A 21 44.46 16.74 23.52
C GLY A 21 43.36 16.46 22.50
N GLU A 22 43.05 17.43 21.63
CA GLU A 22 42.07 17.26 20.55
C GLU A 22 42.54 16.17 19.58
N LYS A 23 43.84 16.16 19.25
CA LYS A 23 44.39 15.15 18.34
C LYS A 23 44.35 13.74 18.92
N CYS A 24 44.58 13.60 20.22
CA CYS A 24 44.36 12.34 20.92
C CYS A 24 42.88 11.94 20.87
N ALA A 25 41.93 12.83 21.17
CA ALA A 25 40.49 12.52 21.10
C ALA A 25 40.01 12.08 19.70
N GLN A 26 40.66 12.56 18.63
CA GLN A 26 40.37 12.14 17.25
C GLN A 26 41.02 10.81 16.86
N THR A 27 41.99 10.31 17.64
CA THR A 27 42.76 9.11 17.32
C THR A 27 42.13 7.90 17.99
N GLN A 28 41.71 6.92 17.18
CA GLN A 28 41.05 5.72 17.67
C GLN A 28 41.92 5.01 18.72
N GLN A 29 41.33 4.64 19.85
CA GLN A 29 42.00 4.01 21.02
C GLN A 29 42.91 4.92 21.85
N CYS A 30 43.06 6.21 21.52
CA CYS A 30 43.78 7.13 22.38
C CYS A 30 42.96 7.46 23.63
N THR A 31 43.58 7.29 24.79
CA THR A 31 42.94 7.49 26.10
C THR A 31 43.61 8.62 26.88
N HIS A 32 44.88 8.89 26.59
CA HIS A 32 45.66 9.94 27.23
C HIS A 32 46.81 10.36 26.32
N PHE A 33 47.44 11.50 26.63
CA PHE A 33 48.52 12.03 25.82
C PHE A 33 49.58 12.71 26.69
N THR A 34 50.77 12.86 26.10
CA THR A 34 51.84 13.73 26.60
C THR A 34 52.36 14.58 25.46
N TRP A 35 52.50 15.87 25.68
CA TRP A 35 53.17 16.79 24.77
C TRP A 35 54.53 17.19 25.31
N THR A 36 55.50 17.30 24.41
CA THR A 36 56.90 17.66 24.72
C THR A 36 57.44 18.65 23.69
N GLN A 37 58.47 19.42 24.06
CA GLN A 37 59.13 20.34 23.13
C GLN A 37 60.05 19.63 22.11
N TYR A 38 60.09 18.30 22.12
CA TYR A 38 60.86 17.49 21.18
C TYR A 38 60.51 17.83 19.72
N ASN A 39 61.53 18.01 18.88
CA ASN A 39 61.42 18.40 17.46
C ASN A 39 60.53 19.63 17.20
N GLY A 40 60.52 20.60 18.12
CA GLY A 40 59.72 21.82 17.99
C GLY A 40 58.24 21.62 18.28
N GLY A 41 57.90 20.62 19.09
CA GLY A 41 56.56 20.35 19.60
C GLY A 41 55.99 19.04 19.09
N THR A 42 56.06 17.99 19.91
CA THR A 42 55.57 16.64 19.57
C THR A 42 54.53 16.18 20.59
N CYS A 43 53.37 15.77 20.07
CA CYS A 43 52.30 15.14 20.82
C CYS A 43 52.43 13.62 20.73
N TRP A 44 52.53 12.97 21.88
CA TRP A 44 52.62 11.52 22.06
C TRP A 44 51.26 11.01 22.55
N MET A 45 50.55 10.33 21.67
CA MET A 45 49.22 9.77 21.92
C MET A 45 49.35 8.36 22.49
N LYS A 46 48.61 8.05 23.54
CA LYS A 46 48.78 6.83 24.32
C LYS A 46 47.45 6.09 24.55
N SER A 47 47.52 4.77 24.71
CA SER A 47 46.36 3.90 25.01
C SER A 47 46.50 3.20 26.37
N GLY A 48 45.39 2.80 26.98
CA GLY A 48 45.37 2.06 28.24
C GLY A 48 44.41 2.65 29.27
N THR A 49 44.21 1.91 30.36
CA THR A 49 43.34 2.33 31.45
C THR A 49 44.14 3.17 32.45
N ILE A 50 44.01 4.50 32.35
CA ILE A 50 44.75 5.44 33.21
C ILE A 50 43.84 6.56 33.71
N SER A 51 44.16 7.10 34.87
CA SER A 51 43.46 8.19 35.54
C SER A 51 44.39 9.37 35.77
N LYS A 52 43.85 10.54 36.13
CA LYS A 52 44.66 11.75 36.39
C LYS A 52 45.69 11.55 37.51
N SER A 53 45.43 10.66 38.47
CA SER A 53 46.36 10.37 39.58
C SER A 53 47.58 9.54 39.17
N ASP A 54 47.54 8.91 38.00
CA ASP A 54 48.65 8.09 37.50
C ASP A 54 49.72 8.93 36.75
N ALA A 55 49.46 10.23 36.57
CA ALA A 55 50.43 11.16 36.01
C ALA A 55 51.53 11.44 37.04
N PHE A 56 52.79 11.41 36.59
CA PHE A 56 53.93 11.83 37.43
C PHE A 56 54.43 13.21 37.00
N SER A 57 54.93 13.98 37.97
CA SER A 57 55.51 15.29 37.72
C SER A 57 56.89 15.19 37.08
N THR A 58 57.16 16.04 36.10
CA THR A 58 58.45 16.15 35.41
C THR A 58 59.15 17.45 35.80
N ASN A 59 60.49 17.45 35.78
CA ASN A 59 61.28 18.67 36.00
C ASN A 59 61.24 19.62 34.79
N ASP A 60 60.79 19.13 33.64
CA ASP A 60 60.54 19.95 32.44
C ASP A 60 59.20 20.68 32.58
N GLN A 61 59.27 22.01 32.67
CA GLN A 61 58.10 22.89 32.82
C GLN A 61 57.28 23.05 31.54
N THR A 62 57.80 22.57 30.39
CA THR A 62 57.16 22.70 29.09
C THR A 62 56.29 21.50 28.73
N MET A 63 56.41 20.38 29.45
CA MET A 63 55.63 19.17 29.18
C MET A 63 54.17 19.32 29.61
N VAL A 64 53.25 18.78 28.81
CA VAL A 64 51.81 18.81 29.11
C VAL A 64 51.22 17.43 28.89
N CYS A 65 50.72 16.80 29.93
CA CYS A 65 49.96 15.56 29.84
C CYS A 65 48.47 15.78 30.12
N GLY A 66 47.62 14.91 29.58
CA GLY A 66 46.19 14.91 29.85
C GLY A 66 45.55 13.54 29.61
N VAL A 67 44.50 13.24 30.37
CA VAL A 67 43.64 12.06 30.16
C VAL A 67 42.41 12.51 29.41
N ILE A 68 42.07 11.81 28.33
CA ILE A 68 40.81 11.96 27.63
C ILE A 68 39.81 11.09 28.39
N ASN A 69 38.97 11.74 29.21
CA ASN A 69 37.88 11.04 29.89
C ASN A 69 36.93 10.46 28.82
N SER A 70 37.02 9.16 28.55
CA SER A 70 36.00 8.38 27.84
C SER A 70 34.81 8.10 28.77
N GLY A 71 34.30 9.17 29.39
CA GLY A 71 33.37 9.12 30.50
C GLY A 71 32.63 10.43 30.68
N GLN A 72 32.14 10.98 29.58
CA GLN A 72 30.88 11.71 29.49
C GLN A 72 30.45 11.59 28.03
N GLN A 73 29.67 10.55 27.73
CA GLN A 73 28.73 10.69 26.62
C GLN A 73 27.85 11.87 27.03
N ASP A 74 28.06 13.04 26.42
CA ASP A 74 26.98 14.00 26.27
C ASP A 74 25.88 13.22 25.54
N THR A 75 24.98 12.63 26.31
CA THR A 75 23.86 11.87 25.79
C THR A 75 23.06 12.83 24.95
N ILE A 76 23.20 12.70 23.63
CA ILE A 76 22.38 13.38 22.63
C ILE A 76 20.93 13.20 23.08
N GLN A 77 20.27 14.31 23.42
CA GLN A 77 18.90 14.28 23.92
C GLN A 77 17.97 14.13 22.72
N TRP A 78 17.61 12.88 22.42
CA TRP A 78 16.70 12.56 21.32
C TRP A 78 15.29 13.06 21.62
N ASN A 79 14.74 13.80 20.68
CA ASN A 79 13.34 14.21 20.71
C ASN A 79 12.48 13.07 20.15
N GLY A 80 12.00 12.20 21.03
CA GLY A 80 11.34 10.96 20.66
C GLY A 80 12.28 9.95 19.99
N ASN A 81 11.82 9.31 18.91
CA ASN A 81 12.58 8.25 18.24
C ASN A 81 13.41 8.67 17.02
N ASN A 82 13.32 9.92 16.56
CA ASN A 82 13.68 10.22 15.17
C ASN A 82 14.80 11.26 14.99
N TRP A 83 14.99 12.23 15.89
CA TRP A 83 15.99 13.30 15.71
C TRP A 83 16.46 13.96 17.02
N ALA A 84 17.55 14.71 16.97
CA ALA A 84 18.11 15.47 18.08
C ALA A 84 18.82 16.75 17.60
N MET A 85 18.94 17.73 18.50
CA MET A 85 19.75 18.94 18.27
C MET A 85 21.21 18.71 18.69
N SER A 86 22.10 19.55 18.19
CA SER A 86 23.52 19.55 18.48
C SER A 86 24.19 18.20 18.17
N CYS A 87 23.83 17.57 17.07
CA CYS A 87 24.38 16.28 16.67
C CYS A 87 24.57 16.16 15.16
N ASP A 88 25.45 15.24 14.76
CA ASP A 88 25.77 14.95 13.36
C ASP A 88 26.14 13.46 13.17
N PHE A 89 26.13 13.00 11.92
CA PHE A 89 26.58 11.69 11.47
C PHE A 89 27.75 11.86 10.50
N ARG A 90 28.80 11.05 10.66
CA ARG A 90 30.03 11.22 9.86
C ARG A 90 29.84 10.72 8.42
N GLY A 91 30.00 11.61 7.45
CA GLY A 91 30.09 11.27 6.03
C GLY A 91 28.77 10.77 5.42
N ASN A 92 28.88 9.93 4.37
CA ASN A 92 27.77 9.26 3.69
C ASN A 92 26.70 10.17 3.05
N ASP A 93 27.06 11.40 2.71
CA ASP A 93 26.15 12.34 2.05
C ASP A 93 25.72 11.83 0.67
N LEU A 94 24.42 11.58 0.55
CA LEU A 94 23.75 11.19 -0.69
C LEU A 94 23.46 12.42 -1.55
N SER A 95 22.86 13.44 -0.96
CA SER A 95 22.51 14.71 -1.62
C SER A 95 22.23 15.79 -0.58
N ASN A 96 22.11 17.05 -1.02
CA ASN A 96 21.71 18.14 -0.14
C ASN A 96 20.62 19.00 -0.77
N VAL A 97 19.78 19.60 0.07
CA VAL A 97 18.72 20.51 -0.34
C VAL A 97 18.61 21.67 0.64
N ARG A 98 18.38 22.88 0.12
CA ARG A 98 18.12 24.04 0.96
C ARG A 98 16.70 23.96 1.53
N THR A 99 16.58 23.91 2.85
CA THR A 99 15.28 23.78 3.55
C THR A 99 15.43 24.18 5.02
N SER A 100 14.32 24.36 5.74
CA SER A 100 14.34 24.58 7.19
C SER A 100 14.68 23.28 7.93
N GLY A 101 15.19 23.41 9.17
CA GLY A 101 15.53 22.24 10.00
C GLY A 101 14.35 21.29 10.11
N GLU A 102 13.18 21.82 10.48
CA GLU A 102 11.93 21.06 10.67
C GLU A 102 11.53 20.18 9.48
N LEU A 103 11.84 20.61 8.25
CA LEU A 103 11.50 19.89 7.03
C LEU A 103 12.61 18.93 6.55
N CYS A 104 13.80 18.98 7.15
CA CYS A 104 14.93 18.16 6.72
C CYS A 104 14.67 16.66 6.87
N GLY A 105 14.02 16.26 7.97
CA GLY A 105 13.62 14.86 8.19
C GLY A 105 12.63 14.35 7.14
N GLU A 106 11.64 15.17 6.77
CA GLU A 106 10.69 14.85 5.70
C GLU A 106 11.39 14.75 4.34
N LYS A 107 12.31 15.66 4.04
CA LYS A 107 13.10 15.62 2.79
C LYS A 107 13.99 14.40 2.70
N CYS A 108 14.63 14.00 3.80
CA CYS A 108 15.34 12.73 3.85
C CYS A 108 14.37 11.56 3.64
N ALA A 109 13.22 11.51 4.33
CA ALA A 109 12.24 10.44 4.13
C ALA A 109 11.76 10.31 2.67
N GLN A 110 11.53 11.44 1.98
CA GLN A 110 11.15 11.48 0.56
C GLN A 110 12.30 11.07 -0.39
N THR A 111 13.55 11.18 0.04
CA THR A 111 14.72 10.91 -0.81
C THR A 111 15.12 9.44 -0.77
N GLN A 112 15.12 8.80 -1.95
CA GLN A 112 15.44 7.37 -2.10
C GLN A 112 16.82 7.05 -1.52
N GLN A 113 16.95 5.99 -0.72
CA GLN A 113 18.18 5.57 -0.04
C GLN A 113 18.65 6.49 1.11
N CYS A 114 17.92 7.56 1.43
CA CYS A 114 18.21 8.34 2.64
C CYS A 114 17.77 7.55 3.87
N THR A 115 18.69 7.39 4.81
CA THR A 115 18.51 6.62 6.06
C THR A 115 18.67 7.51 7.28
N HIS A 116 19.43 8.60 7.13
CA HIS A 116 19.68 9.57 8.18
C HIS A 116 20.04 10.91 7.54
N PHE A 117 20.00 11.97 8.33
CA PHE A 117 20.27 13.32 7.84
C PHE A 117 20.98 14.17 8.89
N THR A 118 21.61 15.23 8.40
CA THR A 118 22.12 16.34 9.20
C THR A 118 21.65 17.64 8.59
N TRP A 119 21.13 18.55 9.40
CA TRP A 119 20.78 19.89 8.99
C TRP A 119 21.74 20.90 9.62
N THR A 120 22.22 21.87 8.85
CA THR A 120 23.09 22.94 9.32
C THR A 120 22.63 24.31 8.81
N GLN A 121 23.07 25.39 9.46
CA GLN A 121 22.79 26.77 9.00
C GLN A 121 23.51 27.18 7.70
N TYR A 122 24.27 26.27 7.09
CA TYR A 122 24.97 26.54 5.83
C TYR A 122 24.01 27.07 4.75
N ASN A 123 24.39 28.15 4.07
CA ASN A 123 23.59 28.85 3.04
C ASN A 123 22.15 29.20 3.45
N GLY A 124 21.93 29.51 4.74
CA GLY A 124 20.61 29.86 5.27
C GLY A 124 19.69 28.65 5.48
N GLY A 125 20.28 27.47 5.72
CA GLY A 125 19.58 26.22 6.04
C GLY A 125 19.76 25.16 4.97
N THR A 126 20.67 24.22 5.19
CA THR A 126 20.94 23.11 4.26
C THR A 126 20.74 21.77 4.97
N CYS A 127 19.92 20.92 4.36
CA CYS A 127 19.70 19.54 4.77
C CYS A 127 20.64 18.62 3.98
N TRP A 128 21.53 17.93 4.68
CA TRP A 128 22.47 16.95 4.19
C TRP A 128 21.87 15.55 4.41
N MET A 129 21.35 14.97 3.34
CA MET A 129 20.72 13.66 3.33
C MET A 129 21.78 12.59 3.14
N LYS A 130 21.75 11.54 3.96
CA LYS A 130 22.81 10.53 4.02
C LYS A 130 22.25 9.11 3.89
N SER A 131 23.09 8.19 3.40
CA SER A 131 22.72 6.78 3.14
C SER A 131 23.61 5.81 3.89
N GLY A 132 23.09 4.65 4.32
CA GLY A 132 23.88 3.62 5.01
C GLY A 132 23.23 3.10 6.29
N THR A 133 23.86 2.10 6.90
CA THR A 133 23.36 1.47 8.13
C THR A 133 23.88 2.27 9.33
N VAL A 134 23.00 3.04 9.97
CA VAL A 134 23.34 3.82 11.18
C VAL A 134 22.32 3.59 12.28
N ALA A 135 22.80 3.56 13.52
CA ALA A 135 22.01 3.59 14.74
C ALA A 135 22.17 4.94 15.44
N LYS A 136 21.28 5.24 16.39
CA LYS A 136 21.35 6.47 17.21
C LYS A 136 22.67 6.59 17.99
N SER A 137 23.28 5.46 18.34
CA SER A 137 24.60 5.40 18.98
C SER A 137 25.73 5.93 18.11
N ASP A 138 25.52 6.01 16.80
CA ASP A 138 26.54 6.40 15.83
C ASP A 138 26.55 7.93 15.59
N ALA A 139 25.55 8.63 16.13
CA ALA A 139 25.53 10.09 16.15
C ALA A 139 26.54 10.63 17.15
N PHE A 140 27.23 11.72 16.81
CA PHE A 140 28.16 12.40 17.69
C PHE A 140 27.69 13.84 17.98
N PRO A 141 27.94 14.37 19.19
CA PRO A 141 27.56 15.73 19.54
C PRO A 141 28.40 16.76 18.78
N THR A 142 27.78 17.89 18.42
CA THR A 142 28.41 19.03 17.75
C THR A 142 28.42 20.25 18.66
N ASN A 143 29.46 21.08 18.55
CA ASN A 143 29.56 22.35 19.30
C ASN A 143 28.60 23.45 18.80
N ASP A 144 27.92 23.22 17.67
CA ASP A 144 26.90 24.12 17.13
C ASP A 144 25.50 23.74 17.66
N PRO A 145 24.84 24.60 18.46
CA PRO A 145 23.52 24.33 19.01
C PRO A 145 22.39 24.34 17.97
N THR A 146 22.67 24.82 16.75
CA THR A 146 21.69 24.94 15.67
C THR A 146 21.71 23.75 14.70
N THR A 147 22.75 22.92 14.77
CA THR A 147 22.85 21.72 13.94
C THR A 147 21.87 20.66 14.47
N MET A 148 21.23 19.92 13.56
CA MET A 148 20.24 18.91 13.91
C MET A 148 20.52 17.63 13.13
N CYS A 149 20.48 16.47 13.77
CA CYS A 149 20.60 15.18 13.08
C CYS A 149 19.40 14.29 13.38
N GLY A 150 19.11 13.35 12.48
CA GLY A 150 18.06 12.38 12.69
C GLY A 150 18.24 11.12 11.87
N VAL A 151 17.62 10.05 12.35
CA VAL A 151 17.53 8.77 11.64
C VAL A 151 16.11 8.66 11.12
N VAL A 152 15.98 8.43 9.82
CA VAL A 152 14.69 8.10 9.21
C VAL A 152 14.63 6.58 9.24
N GLY A 153 13.69 6.03 10.03
CA GLY A 153 13.48 4.58 10.11
C GLY A 153 13.44 3.97 8.71
N ALA A 154 14.01 2.76 8.56
CA ALA A 154 13.97 2.02 7.31
C ALA A 154 12.59 2.18 6.66
N ARG A 155 12.57 2.59 5.39
CA ARG A 155 11.33 2.70 4.62
C ARG A 155 10.61 1.36 4.75
N ASP A 156 9.47 1.36 5.41
CA ASP A 156 8.46 0.35 5.16
C ASP A 156 7.94 0.68 3.75
N ASP A 157 8.60 0.13 2.73
CA ASP A 157 8.29 0.31 1.30
C ASP A 157 6.92 -0.32 0.92
N THR A 158 5.97 -0.38 1.86
CA THR A 158 4.60 -0.83 1.64
C THR A 158 3.60 0.19 2.22
N GLU A 159 3.31 1.25 1.47
CA GLU A 159 2.07 1.97 1.75
C GLU A 159 0.91 1.02 1.41
N TRP A 160 0.29 0.43 2.43
CA TRP A 160 -0.85 -0.45 2.27
C TRP A 160 -2.07 0.37 1.88
N VAL A 161 -2.44 0.32 0.60
CA VAL A 161 -3.62 1.00 0.06
C VAL A 161 -4.83 0.11 0.30
N ARG A 162 -5.86 0.66 0.94
CA ARG A 162 -7.13 -0.03 1.12
C ARG A 162 -7.85 -0.18 -0.23
N VAL A 163 -8.04 -1.42 -0.68
CA VAL A 163 -8.66 -1.73 -1.98
C VAL A 163 -10.10 -2.21 -1.86
N TRP A 164 -10.48 -2.71 -0.68
CA TRP A 164 -11.84 -3.17 -0.41
C TRP A 164 -12.15 -3.04 1.08
N GLU A 165 -13.38 -2.67 1.43
CA GLU A 165 -13.87 -2.73 2.81
C GLU A 165 -15.38 -2.95 2.88
N ASP A 166 -15.82 -3.47 4.03
CA ASP A 166 -17.21 -3.40 4.46
C ASP A 166 -17.29 -3.00 5.93
N ASN A 167 -18.14 -2.01 6.21
CA ASN A 167 -18.27 -1.38 7.52
C ASN A 167 -19.62 -1.68 8.18
N PHE A 168 -20.55 -2.33 7.47
CA PHE A 168 -21.84 -2.77 8.01
C PHE A 168 -22.62 -1.66 8.74
N ASN A 169 -22.56 -0.44 8.21
CA ASN A 169 -23.06 0.80 8.83
C ASN A 169 -24.52 1.12 8.45
N TRP A 170 -25.38 0.10 8.38
CA TRP A 170 -26.81 0.24 8.12
C TRP A 170 -27.60 -0.81 8.91
N ASN A 171 -28.92 -0.65 8.99
CA ASN A 171 -29.82 -1.65 9.56
C ASN A 171 -30.43 -2.49 8.43
N GLY A 172 -30.33 -3.81 8.49
CA GLY A 172 -30.97 -4.70 7.52
C GLY A 172 -30.14 -5.93 7.16
N GLY A 173 -30.34 -6.45 5.95
CA GLY A 173 -29.55 -7.56 5.41
C GLY A 173 -28.14 -7.12 5.01
N VAL A 174 -27.28 -8.08 4.73
CA VAL A 174 -25.92 -7.80 4.22
C VAL A 174 -25.95 -7.31 2.78
N ASP A 175 -24.95 -6.54 2.36
CA ASP A 175 -24.90 -5.96 1.01
C ASP A 175 -24.76 -7.07 -0.04
N PRO A 176 -25.80 -7.29 -0.89
CA PRO A 176 -25.77 -8.34 -1.89
C PRO A 176 -24.75 -8.09 -3.01
N ASN A 177 -24.17 -6.90 -3.12
CA ASN A 177 -23.07 -6.63 -4.06
C ASN A 177 -21.71 -7.09 -3.52
N LYS A 178 -21.60 -7.28 -2.21
CA LYS A 178 -20.36 -7.68 -1.52
C LYS A 178 -20.38 -9.11 -1.03
N TRP A 179 -21.54 -9.63 -0.66
CA TRP A 179 -21.70 -10.92 -0.03
C TRP A 179 -22.71 -11.81 -0.76
N ASP A 180 -22.44 -13.10 -0.71
CA ASP A 180 -23.33 -14.21 -1.05
C ASP A 180 -23.44 -15.16 0.14
N PHE A 181 -24.32 -16.16 0.07
CA PHE A 181 -24.56 -17.12 1.14
C PHE A 181 -24.36 -18.56 0.66
N ASP A 182 -23.59 -19.33 1.41
CA ASP A 182 -23.61 -20.78 1.31
C ASP A 182 -24.86 -21.30 2.06
N VAL A 183 -25.74 -22.03 1.36
CA VAL A 183 -27.06 -22.43 1.87
C VAL A 183 -27.17 -23.95 1.94
N GLY A 184 -27.60 -24.47 3.08
CA GLY A 184 -27.81 -25.91 3.28
C GLY A 184 -27.37 -26.43 4.66
N GLY A 185 -27.69 -27.69 4.93
CA GLY A 185 -27.40 -28.36 6.20
C GLY A 185 -27.03 -29.84 6.01
N ASN A 186 -26.20 -30.13 5.00
CA ASN A 186 -25.72 -31.48 4.67
C ASN A 186 -24.50 -31.92 5.50
N GLY A 187 -24.11 -31.13 6.52
CA GLY A 187 -22.96 -31.39 7.38
C GLY A 187 -21.65 -30.77 6.91
N TRP A 188 -21.59 -30.13 5.74
CA TRP A 188 -20.47 -29.30 5.28
C TRP A 188 -19.08 -29.96 5.34
N GLY A 189 -19.03 -31.29 5.16
CA GLY A 189 -17.78 -32.08 5.23
C GLY A 189 -17.33 -32.46 6.65
N ASN A 190 -17.93 -31.84 7.68
CA ASN A 190 -17.51 -31.98 9.07
C ASN A 190 -18.56 -32.63 9.99
N GLY A 191 -19.72 -33.03 9.46
CA GLY A 191 -20.84 -33.52 10.28
C GLY A 191 -21.49 -32.41 11.10
N GLU A 192 -21.42 -31.18 10.61
CA GLU A 192 -22.03 -29.99 11.20
C GLU A 192 -23.56 -30.13 11.30
N GLN A 193 -24.17 -29.61 12.38
CA GLN A 193 -25.58 -29.83 12.68
C GLN A 193 -26.48 -28.67 12.28
N GLN A 194 -25.97 -27.51 11.84
CA GLN A 194 -26.77 -26.35 11.44
C GLN A 194 -27.21 -26.39 9.98
N TYR A 195 -28.32 -25.71 9.69
CA TYR A 195 -28.70 -25.27 8.36
C TYR A 195 -28.26 -23.82 8.14
N TYR A 196 -27.34 -23.59 7.20
CA TYR A 196 -27.01 -22.23 6.77
C TYR A 196 -28.13 -21.67 5.90
N THR A 197 -28.65 -20.51 6.31
CA THR A 197 -29.82 -19.86 5.68
C THR A 197 -29.43 -18.88 4.59
N ASN A 198 -30.33 -18.67 3.62
CA ASN A 198 -30.15 -17.66 2.57
C ASN A 198 -30.61 -16.28 3.03
N ASN A 199 -29.65 -15.38 3.33
CA ASN A 199 -29.89 -13.97 3.67
C ASN A 199 -31.04 -13.71 4.66
N ARG A 200 -31.15 -14.54 5.70
CA ARG A 200 -32.16 -14.41 6.74
C ARG A 200 -31.65 -13.52 7.87
N LEU A 201 -32.38 -12.46 8.19
CA LEU A 201 -31.98 -11.44 9.17
C LEU A 201 -31.70 -12.01 10.57
N GLU A 202 -32.42 -13.05 10.97
CA GLU A 202 -32.22 -13.74 12.23
C GLU A 202 -30.82 -14.38 12.34
N ASN A 203 -30.21 -14.75 11.22
CA ASN A 203 -28.91 -15.42 11.16
C ASN A 203 -27.77 -14.52 10.64
N ALA A 204 -28.07 -13.54 9.78
CA ALA A 204 -27.11 -12.55 9.28
C ALA A 204 -27.78 -11.19 9.08
N ARG A 205 -27.32 -10.17 9.79
CA ARG A 205 -27.85 -8.79 9.69
C ARG A 205 -26.82 -7.73 10.04
N CYS A 206 -26.99 -6.55 9.47
CA CYS A 206 -26.30 -5.34 9.86
C CYS A 206 -27.16 -4.57 10.88
N GLU A 207 -26.54 -4.07 11.94
CA GLU A 207 -27.16 -3.24 12.96
C GLU A 207 -26.28 -2.02 13.30
N LEU A 208 -26.87 -0.84 13.40
CA LEU A 208 -26.21 0.35 13.94
C LEU A 208 -26.18 0.31 15.47
N PHE A 209 -25.11 0.85 16.06
CA PHE A 209 -25.11 1.11 17.50
C PHE A 209 -26.08 2.26 17.83
N PRO A 210 -26.85 2.17 18.93
CA PRO A 210 -27.78 3.23 19.31
C PRO A 210 -27.09 4.60 19.40
N GLY A 211 -27.59 5.57 18.63
CA GLY A 211 -27.03 6.92 18.59
C GLY A 211 -25.68 7.07 17.88
N SER A 212 -25.24 6.07 17.09
CA SER A 212 -23.99 6.10 16.35
C SER A 212 -24.19 5.88 14.85
N THR A 213 -23.27 6.41 14.04
CA THR A 213 -23.12 6.05 12.63
C THR A 213 -22.30 4.77 12.44
N ASN A 214 -21.70 4.24 13.51
CA ASN A 214 -21.00 2.96 13.50
C ASN A 214 -22.01 1.81 13.55
N GLY A 215 -21.69 0.73 12.85
CA GLY A 215 -22.51 -0.46 12.78
C GLY A 215 -21.70 -1.73 12.94
N ARG A 216 -22.43 -2.83 12.87
CA ARG A 216 -21.87 -4.16 12.99
C ARG A 216 -22.59 -5.16 12.10
N LEU A 217 -21.84 -6.13 11.59
CA LEU A 217 -22.40 -7.39 11.13
C LEU A 217 -22.62 -8.29 12.34
N ILE A 218 -23.79 -8.92 12.40
CA ILE A 218 -24.12 -9.99 13.33
C ILE A 218 -24.32 -11.27 12.54
N VAL A 219 -23.51 -12.28 12.84
CA VAL A 219 -23.73 -13.68 12.43
C VAL A 219 -24.20 -14.44 13.65
N GLU A 220 -25.37 -15.06 13.59
CA GLU A 220 -26.05 -15.63 14.76
C GLU A 220 -26.49 -17.08 14.51
N ALA A 221 -26.00 -17.96 15.37
CA ALA A 221 -26.46 -19.34 15.44
C ALA A 221 -27.66 -19.43 16.38
N ARG A 222 -28.70 -20.15 15.95
CA ARG A 222 -29.96 -20.30 16.67
C ARG A 222 -30.36 -21.75 16.76
N ARG A 223 -31.08 -22.10 17.81
CA ARG A 223 -31.74 -23.41 17.96
C ARG A 223 -33.17 -23.29 17.45
N GLU A 224 -33.39 -23.74 16.22
CA GLU A 224 -34.70 -23.78 15.60
C GLU A 224 -34.71 -24.86 14.50
N ASN A 225 -35.86 -25.48 14.27
CA ASN A 225 -35.97 -26.55 13.28
C ASN A 225 -36.15 -25.95 11.88
N MET A 226 -35.25 -26.26 10.95
CA MET A 226 -35.36 -25.83 9.55
C MET A 226 -34.79 -26.89 8.59
N ALA A 227 -35.53 -27.17 7.51
CA ALA A 227 -35.31 -28.24 6.53
C ALA A 227 -35.20 -29.64 7.14
N ASN A 228 -34.10 -29.97 7.82
CA ASN A 228 -33.88 -31.20 8.60
C ASN A 228 -32.82 -31.01 9.71
N SER A 229 -32.52 -29.76 10.06
CA SER A 229 -31.54 -29.39 11.08
C SER A 229 -32.26 -28.82 12.30
N GLN A 230 -31.66 -29.01 13.49
CA GLN A 230 -32.13 -28.45 14.77
C GLN A 230 -31.56 -27.04 15.06
N PHE A 231 -30.70 -26.55 14.17
CA PHE A 231 -30.03 -25.27 14.31
C PHE A 231 -30.03 -24.51 13.00
N THR A 232 -30.04 -23.19 13.05
CA THR A 232 -29.77 -22.33 11.90
C THR A 232 -28.56 -21.48 12.18
N SER A 233 -27.87 -21.07 11.12
CA SER A 233 -26.77 -20.13 11.19
C SER A 233 -26.60 -19.44 9.83
N ALA A 234 -25.54 -18.66 9.65
CA ALA A 234 -25.15 -18.12 8.35
C ALA A 234 -23.68 -18.41 8.04
N ARG A 235 -23.40 -18.59 6.74
CA ARG A 235 -22.07 -18.69 6.15
C ARG A 235 -22.00 -17.73 4.99
N LEU A 236 -21.41 -16.57 5.24
CA LEU A 236 -21.26 -15.50 4.27
C LEU A 236 -20.02 -15.78 3.42
N LYS A 237 -20.12 -15.50 2.13
CA LYS A 237 -19.07 -15.64 1.14
C LYS A 237 -18.86 -14.31 0.43
N SER A 238 -17.64 -13.80 0.41
CA SER A 238 -17.36 -12.55 -0.32
C SER A 238 -17.50 -12.75 -1.83
N LYS A 239 -18.06 -11.76 -2.52
CA LYS A 239 -18.04 -11.67 -3.99
C LYS A 239 -16.67 -11.23 -4.51
N GLY A 240 -15.99 -10.38 -3.75
CA GLY A 240 -14.59 -10.03 -3.98
C GLY A 240 -13.68 -11.25 -3.81
N LYS A 241 -12.62 -11.30 -4.63
CA LYS A 241 -11.57 -12.31 -4.57
C LYS A 241 -10.23 -11.61 -4.64
N TRP A 242 -9.25 -12.09 -3.89
CA TRP A 242 -7.95 -11.43 -3.78
C TRP A 242 -6.84 -12.47 -3.87
N THR A 243 -5.75 -12.09 -4.52
CA THR A 243 -4.48 -12.81 -4.47
C THR A 243 -3.49 -11.91 -3.77
N TYR A 244 -2.96 -12.36 -2.64
CA TYR A 244 -2.12 -11.55 -1.76
C TYR A 244 -2.87 -10.36 -1.15
N GLY A 245 -2.21 -9.69 -0.21
CA GLY A 245 -2.74 -8.54 0.49
C GLY A 245 -2.73 -8.71 2.01
N ARG A 246 -3.17 -7.66 2.68
CA ARG A 246 -3.44 -7.63 4.12
C ARG A 246 -4.95 -7.61 4.35
N LEU A 247 -5.49 -8.71 4.85
CA LEU A 247 -6.88 -8.82 5.30
C LEU A 247 -6.93 -8.55 6.80
N GLN A 248 -7.77 -7.60 7.23
CA GLN A 248 -8.04 -7.32 8.63
C GLN A 248 -9.53 -7.47 8.90
N ILE A 249 -9.87 -8.28 9.89
CA ILE A 249 -11.25 -8.49 10.36
C ILE A 249 -11.31 -8.14 11.83
N ARG A 250 -12.13 -7.15 12.16
CA ARG A 250 -12.41 -6.79 13.55
C ARG A 250 -13.62 -7.57 14.02
N ALA A 251 -13.41 -8.60 14.85
CA ALA A 251 -14.47 -9.47 15.31
C ALA A 251 -14.44 -9.70 16.82
N LYS A 252 -15.62 -9.87 17.42
CA LYS A 252 -15.83 -10.40 18.75
C LYS A 252 -16.51 -11.76 18.61
N LEU A 253 -15.91 -12.79 19.19
CA LEU A 253 -16.31 -14.18 18.96
C LEU A 253 -17.40 -14.62 19.95
N PRO A 254 -18.25 -15.58 19.57
CA PRO A 254 -19.18 -16.22 20.49
C PRO A 254 -18.46 -17.19 21.44
N ASP A 255 -19.04 -17.41 22.60
CA ASP A 255 -18.68 -18.52 23.50
C ASP A 255 -19.79 -19.58 23.54
N GLY A 256 -19.43 -20.78 24.00
CA GLY A 256 -20.39 -21.82 24.32
C GLY A 256 -20.13 -23.14 23.62
N ARG A 257 -20.12 -24.21 24.42
CA ARG A 257 -19.83 -25.58 23.98
C ARG A 257 -20.73 -26.00 22.82
N GLY A 258 -20.11 -26.41 21.71
CA GLY A 258 -20.79 -26.80 20.48
C GLY A 258 -20.72 -25.77 19.36
N LEU A 259 -20.23 -24.54 19.60
CA LEU A 259 -20.03 -23.56 18.53
C LEU A 259 -18.64 -23.67 17.90
N TRP A 260 -18.55 -23.33 16.63
CA TRP A 260 -17.29 -23.22 15.88
C TRP A 260 -17.35 -22.01 14.94
N PRO A 261 -17.09 -20.79 15.45
CA PRO A 261 -16.88 -19.61 14.61
C PRO A 261 -15.59 -19.71 13.80
N ALA A 262 -15.64 -19.27 12.53
CA ALA A 262 -14.48 -19.25 11.65
C ALA A 262 -14.45 -17.98 10.76
N LEU A 263 -13.24 -17.48 10.55
CA LEU A 263 -12.88 -16.45 9.57
C LEU A 263 -11.74 -17.02 8.72
N TRP A 264 -12.03 -17.28 7.45
CA TRP A 264 -11.19 -18.14 6.63
C TRP A 264 -11.37 -17.81 5.16
N MET A 265 -10.58 -18.47 4.30
CA MET A 265 -10.59 -18.22 2.87
C MET A 265 -10.47 -19.52 2.09
N LEU A 266 -11.16 -19.56 0.94
CA LEU A 266 -11.08 -20.65 -0.04
C LEU A 266 -10.79 -20.09 -1.45
N PRO A 267 -10.14 -20.89 -2.31
CA PRO A 267 -9.77 -20.49 -3.67
C PRO A 267 -11.01 -20.31 -4.54
N GLU A 268 -10.99 -19.37 -5.48
CA GLU A 268 -12.12 -19.18 -6.40
C GLU A 268 -12.36 -20.41 -7.29
N LYS A 269 -11.28 -21.08 -7.72
CA LYS A 269 -11.31 -22.09 -8.78
C LYS A 269 -10.45 -23.30 -8.44
N GLN A 270 -10.91 -24.45 -8.93
CA GLN A 270 -10.10 -25.65 -9.04
C GLN A 270 -9.07 -25.47 -10.17
N THR A 271 -7.82 -25.20 -9.81
CA THR A 271 -6.73 -24.84 -10.73
C THR A 271 -5.71 -25.95 -10.91
N TYR A 272 -5.35 -26.66 -9.85
CA TYR A 272 -4.17 -27.53 -9.86
C TYR A 272 -4.43 -28.99 -10.22
N SER A 273 -5.60 -29.52 -9.87
CA SER A 273 -5.93 -30.93 -10.07
C SER A 273 -7.42 -31.15 -10.32
N ASN A 274 -7.84 -32.42 -10.40
CA ASN A 274 -9.26 -32.79 -10.50
C ASN A 274 -10.01 -32.76 -9.16
N THR A 275 -9.33 -32.42 -8.07
CA THR A 275 -9.88 -32.30 -6.72
C THR A 275 -9.87 -30.83 -6.31
N TYR A 276 -10.97 -30.29 -5.80
CA TYR A 276 -11.02 -28.90 -5.36
C TYR A 276 -10.26 -28.68 -4.04
N TRP A 277 -10.68 -29.39 -2.99
CA TRP A 277 -10.05 -29.33 -1.68
C TRP A 277 -9.41 -30.69 -1.34
N PRO A 278 -8.18 -30.73 -0.79
CA PRO A 278 -7.35 -29.62 -0.32
C PRO A 278 -6.38 -29.04 -1.37
N ASP A 279 -6.45 -29.53 -2.61
CA ASP A 279 -5.43 -29.28 -3.64
C ASP A 279 -5.27 -27.80 -4.02
N ASN A 280 -6.31 -26.98 -3.85
CA ASN A 280 -6.29 -25.56 -4.20
C ASN A 280 -6.11 -24.64 -2.98
N GLY A 281 -5.91 -25.20 -1.79
CA GLY A 281 -5.61 -24.46 -0.58
C GLY A 281 -6.82 -24.08 0.28
N GLU A 282 -6.55 -23.79 1.54
CA GLU A 282 -7.45 -23.17 2.52
C GLU A 282 -6.60 -22.35 3.48
N ILE A 283 -7.07 -21.15 3.84
CA ILE A 283 -6.39 -20.24 4.77
C ILE A 283 -7.34 -19.93 5.91
N ASP A 284 -7.10 -20.53 7.06
CA ASP A 284 -7.90 -20.36 8.27
C ASP A 284 -7.24 -19.30 9.15
N LEU A 285 -7.61 -18.03 8.92
CA LEU A 285 -7.07 -16.90 9.68
C LEU A 285 -7.45 -16.99 11.16
N MET A 286 -8.67 -17.43 11.45
CA MET A 286 -9.17 -17.56 12.81
C MET A 286 -10.21 -18.67 12.87
N GLU A 287 -9.93 -19.67 13.70
CA GLU A 287 -10.90 -20.64 14.17
C GLU A 287 -10.88 -20.71 15.69
N GLN A 288 -12.05 -20.96 16.26
CA GLN A 288 -12.23 -21.18 17.68
C GLN A 288 -13.32 -22.22 17.88
N VAL A 289 -13.20 -23.03 18.91
CA VAL A 289 -14.24 -23.97 19.34
C VAL A 289 -14.79 -23.54 20.68
N GLY A 290 -16.10 -23.49 20.84
CA GLY A 290 -16.73 -22.87 22.00
C GLY A 290 -16.58 -23.65 23.32
N TYR A 291 -16.05 -24.88 23.28
CA TYR A 291 -15.61 -25.60 24.48
C TYR A 291 -14.20 -25.20 24.96
N ASP A 292 -13.41 -24.54 24.10
CA ASP A 292 -12.12 -23.92 24.43
C ASP A 292 -12.08 -22.47 23.93
N PRO A 293 -12.91 -21.58 24.53
CA PRO A 293 -13.16 -20.24 23.99
C PRO A 293 -11.95 -19.28 24.11
N LEU A 294 -10.86 -19.68 24.75
CA LEU A 294 -9.68 -18.82 24.89
C LEU A 294 -8.61 -19.13 23.83
N SER A 295 -8.72 -20.26 23.13
CA SER A 295 -7.77 -20.72 22.14
C SER A 295 -8.20 -20.29 20.73
N ILE A 296 -7.36 -19.49 20.09
CA ILE A 296 -7.51 -19.12 18.68
C ILE A 296 -6.54 -19.94 17.86
N HIS A 297 -7.07 -20.66 16.88
CA HIS A 297 -6.32 -21.47 15.93
C HIS A 297 -6.17 -20.71 14.62
N ALA A 298 -5.00 -20.85 14.01
CA ALA A 298 -4.75 -20.38 12.66
C ALA A 298 -4.02 -21.49 11.89
N THR A 299 -4.56 -21.83 10.73
CA THR A 299 -4.23 -23.06 10.00
C THR A 299 -4.12 -22.77 8.51
N VAL A 300 -3.28 -23.53 7.80
CA VAL A 300 -3.31 -23.59 6.34
C VAL A 300 -3.48 -25.03 5.90
N HIS A 301 -4.32 -25.27 4.89
CA HIS A 301 -4.45 -26.61 4.29
C HIS A 301 -4.01 -26.59 2.83
N THR A 302 -3.33 -27.64 2.41
CA THR A 302 -2.83 -27.88 1.05
C THR A 302 -2.93 -29.36 0.71
N GLN A 303 -2.64 -29.71 -0.55
CA GLN A 303 -2.57 -31.11 -0.97
C GLN A 303 -1.63 -31.95 -0.09
N ALA A 304 -0.43 -31.41 0.17
CA ALA A 304 0.61 -32.08 0.95
C ALA A 304 0.33 -32.03 2.47
N TYR A 305 -0.29 -30.94 2.95
CA TYR A 305 -0.48 -30.67 4.37
C TYR A 305 -1.96 -30.37 4.70
N ASN A 306 -2.70 -31.33 5.26
CA ASN A 306 -4.12 -31.14 5.56
C ASN A 306 -4.60 -32.01 6.73
N HIS A 307 -5.78 -31.67 7.27
CA HIS A 307 -6.31 -32.33 8.46
C HIS A 307 -6.61 -33.83 8.25
N MET A 308 -6.91 -34.28 7.03
CA MET A 308 -7.11 -35.72 6.75
C MET A 308 -5.82 -36.52 6.96
N ARG A 309 -4.66 -35.87 6.83
CA ARG A 309 -3.32 -36.45 7.06
C ARG A 309 -2.76 -36.13 8.45
N GLY A 310 -3.34 -35.18 9.17
CA GLY A 310 -2.90 -34.74 10.49
C GLY A 310 -1.56 -34.01 10.50
N ASN A 311 -1.17 -33.39 9.38
CA ASN A 311 0.12 -32.73 9.19
C ASN A 311 0.00 -31.27 8.69
N GLN A 312 -1.17 -30.65 8.82
CA GLN A 312 -1.39 -29.25 8.47
C GLN A 312 -0.49 -28.31 9.30
N PRO A 313 0.09 -27.24 8.72
CA PRO A 313 0.73 -26.19 9.50
C PRO A 313 -0.36 -25.44 10.26
N THR A 314 -0.32 -25.56 11.58
CA THR A 314 -1.28 -24.97 12.50
C THR A 314 -0.53 -24.45 13.72
N ASN A 315 -1.03 -23.37 14.30
CA ASN A 315 -0.59 -22.93 15.62
C ASN A 315 -1.76 -22.33 16.41
N THR A 316 -1.60 -22.24 17.72
CA THR A 316 -2.66 -21.78 18.62
C THR A 316 -2.11 -20.73 19.57
N VAL A 317 -2.90 -19.69 19.83
CA VAL A 317 -2.59 -18.67 20.84
C VAL A 317 -3.76 -18.48 21.80
N THR A 318 -3.45 -18.21 23.06
CA THR A 318 -4.45 -17.86 24.06
C THR A 318 -4.79 -16.36 23.99
N VAL A 319 -6.08 -16.05 23.83
CA VAL A 319 -6.64 -14.69 23.80
C VAL A 319 -7.79 -14.60 24.81
N ASN A 320 -7.45 -14.17 26.03
CA ASN A 320 -8.34 -14.23 27.20
C ASN A 320 -9.67 -13.45 27.05
N ASP A 321 -9.72 -12.46 26.16
CA ASP A 321 -10.83 -11.55 26.00
C ASP A 321 -11.41 -11.53 24.56
N ALA A 322 -11.17 -12.58 23.76
CA ALA A 322 -11.71 -12.70 22.40
C ALA A 322 -13.25 -12.77 22.36
N VAL A 323 -13.88 -13.23 23.44
CA VAL A 323 -15.34 -13.37 23.57
C VAL A 323 -16.00 -12.14 24.19
N SER A 324 -15.25 -11.34 24.95
CA SER A 324 -15.76 -10.15 25.63
C SER A 324 -15.46 -8.85 24.87
N ASN A 325 -14.35 -8.81 24.14
CA ASN A 325 -13.87 -7.64 23.41
C ASN A 325 -13.67 -7.94 21.91
N PHE A 326 -13.77 -6.88 21.10
CA PHE A 326 -13.38 -6.97 19.69
C PHE A 326 -11.86 -7.12 19.57
N LYS A 327 -11.43 -8.03 18.69
CA LYS A 327 -10.04 -8.24 18.30
C LYS A 327 -9.88 -8.04 16.81
N ILE A 328 -8.67 -7.67 16.41
CA ILE A 328 -8.31 -7.56 14.99
C ILE A 328 -7.53 -8.81 14.61
N TYR A 329 -8.12 -9.63 13.75
CA TYR A 329 -7.48 -10.78 13.13
C TYR A 329 -6.87 -10.31 11.81
N THR A 330 -5.55 -10.38 11.69
CA THR A 330 -4.81 -9.87 10.54
C THR A 330 -4.13 -11.01 9.79
N LEU A 331 -4.41 -11.13 8.49
CA LEU A 331 -3.69 -11.98 7.56
C LEU A 331 -2.81 -11.10 6.68
N ASP A 332 -1.50 -11.32 6.71
CA ASP A 332 -0.53 -10.81 5.74
C ASP A 332 -0.13 -11.92 4.80
N TRP A 333 -0.59 -11.84 3.57
CA TRP A 333 -0.36 -12.85 2.55
C TRP A 333 0.37 -12.23 1.36
N ASN A 334 1.52 -12.79 1.01
CA ASN A 334 2.28 -12.41 -0.18
C ASN A 334 2.85 -13.65 -0.87
N VAL A 335 3.66 -13.44 -1.90
CA VAL A 335 4.24 -14.50 -2.73
C VAL A 335 5.19 -15.43 -1.96
N ASP A 336 5.79 -14.94 -0.87
CA ASP A 336 6.83 -15.64 -0.12
C ASP A 336 6.32 -16.27 1.18
N LYS A 337 5.25 -15.73 1.77
CA LYS A 337 4.75 -16.16 3.07
C LYS A 337 3.31 -15.74 3.37
N ILE A 338 2.72 -16.46 4.32
CA ILE A 338 1.44 -16.18 4.99
C ILE A 338 1.75 -15.98 6.47
N GLU A 339 1.33 -14.84 7.01
CA GLU A 339 1.49 -14.50 8.42
C GLU A 339 0.13 -14.12 9.00
N MET A 340 -0.21 -14.69 10.15
CA MET A 340 -1.50 -14.51 10.80
C MET A 340 -1.28 -13.97 12.20
N PHE A 341 -2.04 -12.95 12.56
CA PHE A 341 -1.91 -12.23 13.83
C PHE A 341 -3.26 -12.00 14.48
N VAL A 342 -3.23 -11.82 15.80
CA VAL A 342 -4.34 -11.28 16.57
C VAL A 342 -3.87 -10.13 17.43
N GLY A 343 -4.65 -9.06 17.44
CA GLY A 343 -4.35 -7.85 18.19
C GLY A 343 -5.60 -7.04 18.53
N ASP A 344 -5.39 -5.76 18.76
CA ASP A 344 -6.44 -4.78 19.06
C ASP A 344 -6.15 -3.47 18.29
N ASP A 345 -6.95 -2.44 18.57
CA ASP A 345 -6.82 -1.13 17.93
C ASP A 345 -5.46 -0.46 18.17
N ALA A 346 -4.81 -0.73 19.30
CA ALA A 346 -3.50 -0.14 19.61
C ALA A 346 -2.37 -0.88 18.89
N ASN A 347 -2.49 -2.21 18.76
CA ASN A 347 -1.54 -3.01 18.01
C ASN A 347 -2.24 -4.21 17.32
N PRO A 348 -2.59 -4.09 16.02
CA PRO A 348 -3.20 -5.18 15.25
C PRO A 348 -2.30 -6.41 15.08
N PHE A 349 -0.99 -6.27 15.30
CA PHE A 349 0.04 -7.31 15.16
C PHE A 349 0.57 -7.80 16.52
N ALA A 350 -0.17 -7.56 17.61
CA ALA A 350 0.31 -7.81 18.97
C ALA A 350 0.77 -9.25 19.23
N LYS A 351 0.08 -10.25 18.67
CA LYS A 351 0.45 -11.67 18.76
C LYS A 351 0.49 -12.29 17.38
N SER A 352 1.67 -12.77 16.98
CA SER A 352 1.79 -13.67 15.83
C SER A 352 1.27 -15.06 16.21
N ILE A 353 0.35 -15.60 15.40
CA ILE A 353 -0.21 -16.94 15.55
C ILE A 353 0.58 -17.91 14.68
N LEU A 354 0.59 -17.69 13.37
CA LEU A 354 1.23 -18.56 12.39
C LEU A 354 2.08 -17.74 11.42
N VAL A 355 3.28 -18.25 11.09
CA VAL A 355 4.12 -17.77 9.99
C VAL A 355 4.46 -18.98 9.13
N TRP A 356 3.91 -19.04 7.93
CA TRP A 356 4.14 -20.10 6.97
C TRP A 356 4.86 -19.53 5.74
N LYS A 357 6.03 -20.07 5.42
CA LYS A 357 6.84 -19.62 4.28
C LYS A 357 6.65 -20.55 3.10
N LYS A 358 6.74 -20.00 1.90
CA LYS A 358 6.64 -20.74 0.65
C LYS A 358 7.79 -21.73 0.54
N GLU A 359 7.42 -22.99 0.36
CA GLU A 359 8.31 -24.10 0.07
C GLU A 359 7.69 -24.98 -1.01
N GLY A 360 8.53 -25.54 -1.88
CA GLY A 360 8.13 -26.49 -2.92
C GLY A 360 7.21 -25.94 -4.01
N ASP A 361 6.41 -26.84 -4.56
CA ASP A 361 5.47 -26.57 -5.65
C ASP A 361 4.04 -26.32 -5.14
N TRP A 362 3.05 -26.29 -6.05
CA TRP A 362 1.65 -26.03 -5.72
C TRP A 362 1.06 -27.03 -4.72
N THR A 363 1.61 -28.24 -4.59
CA THR A 363 1.12 -29.23 -3.61
C THR A 363 1.37 -28.76 -2.17
N GLN A 364 2.42 -27.95 -1.97
CA GLN A 364 2.82 -27.36 -0.69
C GLN A 364 2.43 -25.87 -0.60
N TRP A 365 2.32 -25.17 -1.73
CA TRP A 365 1.96 -23.76 -1.81
C TRP A 365 0.98 -23.46 -2.97
N PRO A 366 -0.33 -23.69 -2.79
CA PRO A 366 -1.36 -23.31 -3.77
C PRO A 366 -1.85 -21.85 -3.61
N PHE A 367 -1.18 -21.04 -2.77
CA PHE A 367 -1.62 -19.70 -2.34
C PHE A 367 -1.13 -18.58 -3.28
N ASP A 368 -1.31 -18.77 -4.58
CA ASP A 368 -0.91 -17.87 -5.68
C ASP A 368 -2.06 -17.69 -6.69
N LYS A 369 -3.29 -17.95 -6.25
CA LYS A 369 -4.56 -17.79 -6.99
C LYS A 369 -5.53 -16.93 -6.18
N PRO A 370 -6.63 -16.42 -6.76
CA PRO A 370 -7.59 -15.62 -6.03
C PRO A 370 -8.38 -16.45 -5.00
N PHE A 371 -8.51 -15.93 -3.78
CA PHE A 371 -9.32 -16.51 -2.69
C PHE A 371 -10.46 -15.55 -2.31
N PHE A 372 -11.60 -16.10 -1.94
CA PHE A 372 -12.72 -15.37 -1.34
C PHE A 372 -12.74 -15.59 0.18
N VAL A 373 -13.26 -14.62 0.92
CA VAL A 373 -13.40 -14.67 2.38
C VAL A 373 -14.71 -15.37 2.76
N LEU A 374 -14.64 -16.20 3.79
CA LEU A 374 -15.75 -16.88 4.43
C LEU A 374 -15.87 -16.47 5.90
N ILE A 375 -17.11 -16.27 6.33
CA ILE A 375 -17.48 -15.92 7.70
C ILE A 375 -18.65 -16.80 8.12
N ASN A 376 -18.49 -17.59 9.17
CA ASN A 376 -19.57 -18.44 9.66
C ASN A 376 -19.48 -18.76 11.16
N ILE A 377 -20.58 -19.29 11.69
CA ILE A 377 -20.62 -20.04 12.95
C ILE A 377 -21.18 -21.42 12.64
N ALA A 378 -20.35 -22.46 12.70
CA ALA A 378 -20.81 -23.84 12.68
C ALA A 378 -21.33 -24.26 14.07
N VAL A 379 -22.20 -25.28 14.09
CA VAL A 379 -22.75 -25.88 15.30
C VAL A 379 -22.50 -27.38 15.26
N GLY A 380 -21.81 -27.91 16.28
CA GLY A 380 -21.42 -29.31 16.34
C GLY A 380 -20.25 -29.62 15.40
N GLY A 381 -20.42 -30.65 14.57
CA GLY A 381 -19.33 -31.19 13.77
C GLY A 381 -18.34 -32.03 14.56
N SER A 382 -17.42 -32.66 13.84
CA SER A 382 -16.34 -33.50 14.39
C SER A 382 -15.46 -32.74 15.38
N TRP A 383 -15.26 -31.44 15.16
CA TRP A 383 -14.44 -30.60 16.03
C TRP A 383 -15.25 -29.73 16.99
N GLY A 384 -16.09 -28.80 16.51
CA GLY A 384 -16.89 -27.92 17.37
C GLY A 384 -17.79 -28.66 18.38
N GLY A 385 -18.26 -29.87 18.01
CA GLY A 385 -19.09 -30.75 18.81
C GLY A 385 -18.33 -31.89 19.50
N ALA A 386 -17.00 -31.90 19.50
CA ALA A 386 -16.18 -32.96 20.11
C ALA A 386 -16.48 -33.18 21.59
N GLN A 387 -16.86 -32.11 22.30
CA GLN A 387 -17.33 -32.17 23.70
C GLN A 387 -18.86 -32.09 23.82
N GLY A 388 -19.60 -32.36 22.75
CA GLY A 388 -21.06 -32.20 22.66
C GLY A 388 -21.52 -30.76 22.43
N ILE A 389 -22.83 -30.56 22.38
CA ILE A 389 -23.48 -29.24 22.21
C ILE A 389 -24.23 -28.90 23.49
N ASP A 390 -24.06 -27.68 24.00
CA ASP A 390 -24.93 -27.12 25.02
C ASP A 390 -26.13 -26.43 24.35
N TYR A 391 -27.32 -27.02 24.51
CA TYR A 391 -28.52 -26.52 23.86
C TYR A 391 -29.10 -25.24 24.49
N ASN A 392 -28.61 -24.82 25.66
CA ASN A 392 -29.13 -23.67 26.41
C ASN A 392 -28.39 -22.36 26.09
N ILE A 393 -27.29 -22.40 25.34
CA ILE A 393 -26.52 -21.20 25.01
C ILE A 393 -27.19 -20.38 23.90
N PHE A 394 -28.00 -21.00 23.05
CA PHE A 394 -28.57 -20.35 21.86
C PHE A 394 -29.65 -19.33 22.21
N PRO A 395 -29.71 -18.17 21.52
CA PRO A 395 -28.86 -17.76 20.41
C PRO A 395 -27.46 -17.27 20.84
N ARG A 396 -26.47 -17.48 19.97
CA ARG A 396 -25.10 -16.97 20.13
C ARG A 396 -24.60 -16.34 18.85
N ARG A 397 -23.82 -15.28 18.98
CA ARG A 397 -23.45 -14.43 17.85
C ARG A 397 -21.96 -14.08 17.82
N MET A 398 -21.45 -13.97 16.61
CA MET A 398 -20.20 -13.31 16.26
C MET A 398 -20.54 -11.92 15.73
N GLU A 399 -19.80 -10.91 16.18
CA GLU A 399 -20.02 -9.51 15.78
C GLU A 399 -18.77 -8.98 15.07
N MET A 400 -18.92 -8.26 13.97
CA MET A 400 -17.84 -7.44 13.37
C MET A 400 -18.23 -5.97 13.34
N THR A 401 -17.36 -5.06 13.75
CA THR A 401 -17.70 -3.63 13.95
C THR A 401 -16.70 -2.68 13.31
N ASN A 402 -17.16 -1.49 12.92
CA ASN A 402 -16.31 -0.42 12.38
C ASN A 402 -15.94 0.66 13.43
N SER A 403 -15.94 0.32 14.73
CA SER A 403 -15.92 1.31 15.83
C SER A 403 -14.71 2.26 15.89
N SER A 404 -13.56 1.88 15.32
CA SER A 404 -12.31 2.69 15.32
C SER A 404 -11.62 2.71 13.94
N SER A 405 -11.85 1.71 13.10
CA SER A 405 -11.42 1.58 11.71
C SER A 405 -12.43 0.69 10.96
N SER A 406 -12.11 0.16 9.78
CA SER A 406 -13.02 -0.70 9.04
C SER A 406 -13.34 -2.00 9.78
N ALA A 407 -14.56 -2.52 9.62
CA ALA A 407 -14.95 -3.81 10.21
C ALA A 407 -14.26 -4.99 9.52
N LEU A 408 -14.22 -4.94 8.19
CA LEU A 408 -13.40 -5.80 7.35
C LEU A 408 -12.74 -4.96 6.27
N ALA A 409 -11.43 -5.08 6.10
CA ALA A 409 -10.71 -4.38 5.05
C ALA A 409 -9.61 -5.25 4.45
N ILE A 410 -9.41 -5.07 3.14
CA ILE A 410 -8.30 -5.64 2.40
C ILE A 410 -7.45 -4.51 1.86
N HIS A 411 -6.16 -4.62 2.12
CA HIS A 411 -5.16 -3.68 1.66
C HIS A 411 -4.20 -4.39 0.71
N HIS A 412 -3.79 -3.70 -0.35
CA HIS A 412 -2.68 -4.14 -1.19
C HIS A 412 -1.50 -3.20 -0.94
N SER A 413 -0.28 -3.75 -0.97
CA SER A 413 0.92 -2.92 -1.03
C SER A 413 0.86 -2.08 -2.29
N ASN A 414 1.03 -0.76 -2.18
CA ASN A 414 1.14 0.14 -3.32
C ASN A 414 2.22 -0.40 -4.28
N PRO A 415 1.89 -0.75 -5.53
CA PRO A 415 2.86 -1.33 -6.44
C PRO A 415 3.80 -0.21 -6.94
N VAL A 416 4.92 0.00 -6.24
CA VAL A 416 6.10 0.62 -6.88
C VAL A 416 6.82 -0.41 -7.78
N HIS A 417 6.44 -1.69 -7.69
CA HIS A 417 6.67 -2.68 -8.73
C HIS A 417 5.35 -3.08 -9.36
N GLY A 418 5.23 -2.83 -10.66
CA GLY A 418 4.00 -2.94 -11.43
C GLY A 418 3.16 -4.17 -11.09
N HIS A 419 1.85 -3.95 -10.98
CA HIS A 419 0.89 -5.01 -11.23
C HIS A 419 1.29 -5.74 -12.51
N GLN A 420 1.46 -7.06 -12.44
CA GLN A 420 1.33 -7.94 -13.59
C GLN A 420 -0.12 -8.46 -13.61
N PRO A 421 -1.02 -7.85 -14.39
CA PRO A 421 -2.29 -8.46 -14.73
C PRO A 421 -2.07 -9.48 -15.87
N ALA A 422 -2.47 -10.74 -15.66
CA ALA A 422 -2.28 -11.85 -16.62
C ALA A 422 -0.78 -12.08 -16.96
N PRO A 423 -0.37 -13.14 -17.67
CA PRO A 423 0.93 -13.08 -18.34
C PRO A 423 0.87 -11.87 -19.25
N ASP A 424 1.48 -10.76 -18.84
CA ASP A 424 1.77 -9.63 -19.71
C ASP A 424 2.47 -10.27 -20.90
N VAL A 425 1.76 -10.33 -22.03
CA VAL A 425 2.45 -10.21 -23.29
C VAL A 425 3.16 -8.87 -23.14
N ILE A 426 4.46 -8.91 -22.84
CA ILE A 426 5.30 -7.71 -22.84
C ILE A 426 5.25 -7.24 -24.29
N VAL A 427 4.28 -6.38 -24.59
CA VAL A 427 4.19 -5.68 -25.86
C VAL A 427 5.25 -4.60 -25.79
N ASP A 428 6.48 -4.99 -26.10
CA ASP A 428 7.58 -4.05 -26.23
C ASP A 428 7.41 -3.33 -27.57
N ALA A 429 6.98 -2.07 -27.50
CA ALA A 429 6.99 -1.16 -28.62
C ALA A 429 7.88 0.02 -28.23
N LEU A 430 8.80 0.41 -29.12
CA LEU A 430 9.79 1.46 -28.85
C LEU A 430 9.54 2.71 -29.73
N PRO A 431 8.46 3.50 -29.52
CA PRO A 431 8.10 4.63 -30.39
C PRO A 431 9.20 5.65 -30.68
N TYR A 432 10.17 5.85 -29.78
CA TYR A 432 11.27 6.78 -29.99
C TYR A 432 12.43 6.21 -30.82
N TYR A 433 12.46 4.90 -31.01
CA TYR A 433 13.48 4.19 -31.78
C TYR A 433 12.90 3.69 -33.12
N ASP A 434 11.70 3.14 -33.10
CA ASP A 434 10.96 2.66 -34.25
C ASP A 434 10.38 3.83 -35.06
N SER A 435 11.12 4.33 -36.05
CA SER A 435 10.71 5.47 -36.88
C SER A 435 9.77 5.11 -38.04
N GLY A 436 9.54 3.82 -38.31
CA GLY A 436 8.78 3.34 -39.47
C GLY A 436 7.26 3.53 -39.38
N TYR A 437 6.72 3.87 -38.21
CA TYR A 437 5.26 4.03 -38.03
C TYR A 437 4.71 5.32 -38.67
N ASP A 438 5.57 6.33 -38.87
CA ASP A 438 5.21 7.59 -39.50
C ASP A 438 5.25 7.52 -41.04
N GLU A 439 5.63 6.36 -41.61
CA GLU A 439 5.61 6.15 -43.05
C GLU A 439 4.16 6.23 -43.60
N PRO A 440 3.93 6.95 -44.72
CA PRO A 440 2.62 7.04 -45.33
C PRO A 440 2.03 5.65 -45.62
N GLY A 441 0.87 5.35 -45.03
CA GLY A 441 0.14 4.09 -45.23
C GLY A 441 0.38 3.00 -44.17
N ALA A 442 1.39 3.12 -43.31
CA ALA A 442 1.64 2.14 -42.24
C ALA A 442 0.46 2.10 -41.24
N ARG A 443 -0.06 3.27 -40.87
CA ARG A 443 -1.24 3.41 -40.00
C ARG A 443 -2.50 2.81 -40.63
N ASP A 444 -2.72 3.05 -41.92
CA ASP A 444 -3.91 2.56 -42.62
C ASP A 444 -3.87 1.04 -42.78
N ALA A 445 -2.69 0.47 -43.06
CA ALA A 445 -2.48 -0.97 -43.08
C ALA A 445 -2.74 -1.61 -41.71
N ALA A 446 -2.20 -1.02 -40.63
CA ALA A 446 -2.44 -1.50 -39.27
C ALA A 446 -3.93 -1.41 -38.89
N LEU A 447 -4.60 -0.31 -39.21
CA LEU A 447 -6.04 -0.15 -38.98
C LEU A 447 -6.88 -1.16 -39.76
N SER A 448 -6.52 -1.46 -41.01
CA SER A 448 -7.19 -2.50 -41.80
C SER A 448 -7.07 -3.88 -41.16
N LEU A 449 -5.89 -4.24 -40.63
CA LEU A 449 -5.69 -5.50 -39.91
C LEU A 449 -6.50 -5.56 -38.62
N VAL A 450 -6.57 -4.45 -37.86
CA VAL A 450 -7.42 -4.34 -36.67
C VAL A 450 -8.90 -4.46 -37.05
N GLU A 451 -9.33 -3.86 -38.16
CA GLU A 451 -10.70 -3.97 -38.64
C GLU A 451 -11.07 -5.41 -39.02
N ASP A 452 -10.18 -6.13 -39.70
CA ASP A 452 -10.39 -7.54 -40.05
C ASP A 452 -10.48 -8.44 -38.81
N GLU A 453 -9.65 -8.20 -37.80
CA GLU A 453 -9.71 -8.93 -36.53
C GLU A 453 -10.99 -8.59 -35.72
N THR A 454 -11.39 -7.32 -35.67
CA THR A 454 -12.63 -6.90 -35.00
C THR A 454 -13.90 -7.34 -35.73
N ARG A 455 -13.83 -7.63 -37.03
CA ARG A 455 -14.91 -8.30 -37.78
C ARG A 455 -15.05 -9.77 -37.39
N ARG A 456 -13.93 -10.46 -37.14
CA ARG A 456 -13.89 -11.87 -36.70
C ARG A 456 -14.33 -12.01 -35.25
N TYR A 457 -13.84 -11.12 -34.39
CA TYR A 457 -14.15 -11.05 -32.97
C TYR A 457 -14.90 -9.75 -32.71
N LYS A 458 -16.25 -9.81 -32.68
CA LYS A 458 -17.03 -8.68 -32.17
C LYS A 458 -16.76 -8.57 -30.68
N PRO A 459 -16.13 -7.49 -30.18
CA PRO A 459 -15.96 -7.31 -28.75
C PRO A 459 -17.34 -7.35 -28.10
N THR A 460 -17.51 -8.18 -27.08
CA THR A 460 -18.67 -8.04 -26.20
C THR A 460 -18.71 -6.58 -25.74
N LYS A 461 -19.86 -5.90 -25.86
CA LYS A 461 -20.06 -4.50 -25.48
C LYS A 461 -19.65 -4.15 -24.02
N ASN A 462 -19.24 -5.16 -23.24
CA ASN A 462 -18.90 -5.15 -21.83
C ASN A 462 -17.39 -5.03 -21.53
N TYR A 463 -16.55 -4.54 -22.45
CA TYR A 463 -15.13 -4.29 -22.13
C TYR A 463 -14.93 -3.21 -21.04
N LEU A 464 -15.99 -2.46 -20.72
CA LEU A 464 -16.04 -1.47 -19.63
C LEU A 464 -16.83 -1.95 -18.41
N GLU A 465 -17.29 -3.21 -18.36
CA GLU A 465 -18.13 -3.71 -17.25
C GLU A 465 -17.40 -3.68 -15.89
N GLN A 466 -16.05 -3.73 -15.91
CA GLN A 466 -15.21 -3.57 -14.72
C GLN A 466 -15.19 -2.12 -14.19
N LEU A 467 -15.38 -1.15 -15.08
CA LEU A 467 -15.52 0.26 -14.75
C LEU A 467 -17.02 0.48 -14.52
N GLY A 468 -17.50 0.20 -13.31
CA GLY A 468 -18.91 0.37 -12.95
C GLY A 468 -19.49 1.68 -13.47
N GLN A 469 -20.79 1.69 -13.79
CA GLN A 469 -21.43 2.89 -14.36
C GLN A 469 -21.14 4.10 -13.46
N PRO A 470 -20.68 5.23 -14.03
CA PRO A 470 -20.44 6.43 -13.23
C PRO A 470 -21.75 6.81 -12.53
N LEU A 471 -21.70 6.93 -11.20
CA LEU A 471 -22.86 7.36 -10.41
C LEU A 471 -23.10 8.85 -10.62
N TYR A 472 -23.75 9.20 -11.73
CA TYR A 472 -24.13 10.59 -12.04
C TYR A 472 -25.07 11.18 -10.98
N HIS A 473 -25.86 10.32 -10.30
CA HIS A 473 -26.80 10.72 -9.25
C HIS A 473 -26.16 11.14 -7.92
N SER A 474 -24.88 10.80 -7.66
CA SER A 474 -24.22 11.17 -6.40
C SER A 474 -24.00 12.69 -6.27
N PHE A 475 -24.00 13.42 -7.38
CA PHE A 475 -23.81 14.87 -7.41
C PHE A 475 -25.09 15.64 -7.75
N GLU A 476 -26.23 14.95 -7.86
CA GLU A 476 -27.51 15.58 -8.18
C GLU A 476 -28.12 16.22 -6.93
N THR A 477 -28.27 17.53 -6.97
CA THR A 477 -29.08 18.26 -6.00
C THR A 477 -30.57 18.00 -6.24
N GLU A 478 -31.42 18.18 -5.22
CA GLU A 478 -32.88 18.01 -5.35
C GLU A 478 -33.49 18.87 -6.47
N ILE A 479 -32.92 20.05 -6.73
CA ILE A 479 -33.33 20.93 -7.84
C ILE A 479 -32.99 20.28 -9.18
N MET A 480 -31.80 19.68 -9.32
CA MET A 480 -31.40 18.98 -10.54
C MET A 480 -32.27 17.76 -10.82
N LYS A 481 -32.63 16.99 -9.80
CA LYS A 481 -33.56 15.86 -9.94
C LYS A 481 -34.92 16.31 -10.47
N THR A 482 -35.46 17.39 -9.89
CA THR A 482 -36.73 17.98 -10.31
C THR A 482 -36.67 18.49 -11.75
N GLU A 483 -35.58 19.14 -12.14
CA GLU A 483 -35.37 19.60 -13.53
C GLU A 483 -35.16 18.46 -14.52
N PHE A 484 -34.43 17.40 -14.14
CA PHE A 484 -34.29 16.20 -14.96
C PHE A 484 -35.62 15.48 -15.14
N GLU A 485 -36.46 15.43 -14.10
CA GLU A 485 -37.81 14.88 -14.19
C GLU A 485 -38.68 15.73 -15.12
N ARG A 486 -38.64 17.07 -15.01
CA ARG A 486 -39.30 18.00 -15.93
C ARG A 486 -38.88 17.79 -17.39
N LEU A 487 -37.57 17.67 -17.64
CA LEU A 487 -37.00 17.42 -18.97
C LEU A 487 -37.37 16.04 -19.51
N SER A 488 -37.35 15.01 -18.67
CA SER A 488 -37.74 13.64 -19.04
C SER A 488 -39.21 13.58 -19.48
N ASN A 489 -40.07 14.34 -18.82
CA ASN A 489 -41.47 14.51 -19.16
C ASN A 489 -41.71 15.51 -20.30
N ARG A 490 -40.63 16.06 -20.90
CA ARG A 490 -40.66 17.06 -21.97
C ARG A 490 -41.55 18.26 -21.66
N LEU A 491 -41.67 18.61 -20.39
CA LEU A 491 -42.46 19.76 -19.95
C LEU A 491 -41.70 21.05 -20.29
N PRO A 492 -42.37 22.08 -20.84
CA PRO A 492 -41.73 23.38 -21.05
C PRO A 492 -41.30 23.97 -19.70
N MET A 493 -40.27 24.82 -19.72
CA MET A 493 -39.85 25.55 -18.53
C MET A 493 -40.99 26.46 -18.07
N GLU A 494 -41.26 26.50 -16.77
CA GLU A 494 -42.24 27.43 -16.23
C GLU A 494 -41.77 28.87 -16.49
N MET A 495 -42.58 29.65 -17.19
CA MET A 495 -42.22 31.02 -17.49
C MET A 495 -42.24 31.84 -16.20
N LEU A 496 -41.21 32.67 -16.01
CA LEU A 496 -41.17 33.59 -14.88
C LEU A 496 -42.42 34.47 -14.91
N SER A 497 -43.18 34.45 -13.81
CA SER A 497 -44.35 35.29 -13.67
C SER A 497 -43.95 36.76 -13.62
N MET A 498 -44.30 37.51 -14.66
CA MET A 498 -44.08 38.96 -14.72
C MET A 498 -45.05 39.75 -13.84
N LYS A 499 -46.03 39.09 -13.21
CA LYS A 499 -47.01 39.72 -12.30
C LYS A 499 -46.36 40.47 -11.13
N ARG A 500 -45.14 40.08 -10.73
CA ARG A 500 -44.33 40.79 -9.73
C ARG A 500 -43.95 42.22 -10.15
N TYR A 501 -43.85 42.47 -11.45
CA TYR A 501 -43.38 43.75 -12.02
C TYR A 501 -44.52 44.63 -12.54
N GLU A 502 -45.77 44.19 -12.40
CA GLU A 502 -46.96 44.87 -12.89
C GLU A 502 -47.97 45.06 -11.76
N LEU A 503 -48.73 46.16 -11.79
CA LEU A 503 -49.90 46.38 -10.94
C LEU A 503 -51.15 46.27 -11.79
N PRO A 504 -51.57 45.06 -12.19
CA PRO A 504 -52.78 44.91 -12.99
C PRO A 504 -54.00 45.30 -12.14
N THR A 505 -54.90 46.09 -12.73
CA THR A 505 -56.24 46.26 -12.18
C THR A 505 -57.04 44.97 -12.37
N PRO A 506 -58.12 44.75 -11.58
CA PRO A 506 -58.98 43.59 -11.79
C PRO A 506 -59.50 43.55 -13.24
N PRO A 507 -59.59 42.37 -13.87
CA PRO A 507 -60.13 42.23 -15.22
C PRO A 507 -61.50 42.92 -15.34
N SER A 508 -61.81 43.52 -16.50
CA SER A 508 -63.02 44.34 -16.68
C SER A 508 -64.34 43.65 -16.30
N GLY A 509 -64.41 42.31 -16.39
CA GLY A 509 -65.56 41.51 -15.97
C GLY A 509 -65.65 41.17 -14.47
N LYS A 510 -64.65 41.54 -13.66
CA LYS A 510 -64.56 41.28 -12.21
C LYS A 510 -64.39 42.57 -11.38
N GLN A 511 -64.65 43.73 -11.95
CA GLN A 511 -64.49 45.01 -11.23
C GLN A 511 -65.49 45.21 -10.08
N THR A 512 -66.58 44.46 -10.02
CA THR A 512 -67.53 44.46 -8.90
C THR A 512 -67.25 43.34 -7.89
N ASP A 513 -66.28 42.46 -8.17
CA ASP A 513 -65.91 41.35 -7.32
C ASP A 513 -64.89 41.81 -6.27
N PHE A 514 -65.31 41.79 -5.00
CA PHE A 514 -64.49 42.19 -3.87
C PHE A 514 -63.20 41.36 -3.74
N THR A 515 -63.25 40.07 -4.10
CA THR A 515 -62.10 39.18 -3.97
C THR A 515 -60.99 39.51 -4.96
N ALA A 516 -61.35 39.88 -6.20
CA ALA A 516 -60.39 40.30 -7.23
C ALA A 516 -59.69 41.61 -6.86
N TRP A 517 -60.39 42.54 -6.19
CA TRP A 517 -59.77 43.75 -5.65
C TRP A 517 -58.82 43.47 -4.48
N ASN A 518 -59.17 42.52 -3.59
CA ASN A 518 -58.28 42.14 -2.49
C ASN A 518 -56.95 41.55 -3.01
N GLU A 519 -56.99 40.70 -4.04
CA GLU A 519 -55.78 40.16 -4.67
C GLU A 519 -54.89 41.26 -5.30
N CYS A 520 -55.48 42.26 -5.96
CA CYS A 520 -54.75 43.40 -6.50
C CYS A 520 -54.09 44.24 -5.40
N VAL A 521 -54.78 44.44 -4.27
CA VAL A 521 -54.26 45.15 -3.10
C VAL A 521 -53.12 44.38 -2.45
N GLU A 522 -53.26 43.07 -2.24
CA GLU A 522 -52.18 42.22 -1.71
C GLU A 522 -50.94 42.22 -2.61
N ASN A 523 -51.11 42.13 -3.94
CA ASN A 523 -49.99 42.26 -4.88
C ASN A 523 -49.31 43.64 -4.79
N SER A 524 -50.09 44.71 -4.58
CA SER A 524 -49.53 46.06 -4.41
C SER A 524 -48.70 46.21 -3.13
N TYR A 525 -49.15 45.63 -2.02
CA TYR A 525 -48.40 45.60 -0.76
C TYR A 525 -47.11 44.77 -0.91
N ALA A 526 -47.20 43.59 -1.51
CA ALA A 526 -46.03 42.76 -1.77
C ALA A 526 -44.99 43.49 -2.66
N GLN A 527 -45.46 44.26 -3.66
CA GLN A 527 -44.57 45.04 -4.51
C GLN A 527 -43.92 46.21 -3.76
N LEU A 528 -44.66 46.90 -2.89
CA LEU A 528 -44.13 47.99 -2.07
C LEU A 528 -43.00 47.49 -1.16
N GLU A 529 -43.22 46.39 -0.43
CA GLU A 529 -42.21 45.76 0.41
C GLU A 529 -40.99 45.28 -0.39
N HIS A 530 -41.22 44.75 -1.59
CA HIS A 530 -40.14 44.38 -2.49
C HIS A 530 -39.33 45.59 -2.97
N GLN A 531 -39.95 46.74 -3.28
CA GLN A 531 -39.21 47.96 -3.64
C GLN A 531 -38.39 48.46 -2.45
N GLN A 532 -38.94 48.44 -1.24
CA GLN A 532 -38.21 48.80 -0.03
C GLN A 532 -36.97 47.91 0.15
N THR A 533 -37.15 46.59 0.03
CA THR A 533 -36.04 45.62 0.10
C THR A 533 -35.02 45.84 -1.02
N ARG A 534 -35.48 46.16 -2.24
CA ARG A 534 -34.61 46.45 -3.38
C ARG A 534 -33.76 47.69 -3.14
N ILE A 535 -34.33 48.75 -2.57
CA ILE A 535 -33.58 49.97 -2.22
C ILE A 535 -32.50 49.63 -1.21
N LEU A 536 -32.83 48.90 -0.14
CA LEU A 536 -31.84 48.44 0.85
C LEU A 536 -30.72 47.60 0.21
N ASN A 537 -31.06 46.66 -0.69
CA ASN A 537 -30.07 45.85 -1.40
C ASN A 537 -29.20 46.70 -2.34
N LEU A 538 -29.76 47.72 -2.99
CA LEU A 538 -29.02 48.64 -3.85
C LEU A 538 -28.10 49.54 -3.04
N GLU A 539 -28.52 50.00 -1.86
CA GLU A 539 -27.67 50.74 -0.91
C GLU A 539 -26.49 49.89 -0.46
N LEU A 540 -26.75 48.63 -0.04
CA LEU A 540 -25.67 47.68 0.30
C LEU A 540 -24.72 47.43 -0.88
N MET A 541 -25.25 47.27 -2.09
CA MET A 541 -24.44 47.08 -3.29
C MET A 541 -23.64 48.34 -3.65
N TRP A 542 -24.20 49.52 -3.44
CA TRP A 542 -23.52 50.79 -3.66
C TRP A 542 -22.34 50.96 -2.71
N ASP A 543 -22.54 50.64 -1.42
CA ASP A 543 -21.54 50.80 -0.38
C ASP A 543 -20.41 49.78 -0.48
N TYR A 544 -20.73 48.51 -0.78
CA TYR A 544 -19.76 47.42 -0.69
C TYR A 544 -19.41 46.77 -2.03
N GLY A 545 -20.23 46.93 -3.07
CA GLY A 545 -20.12 46.18 -4.32
C GLY A 545 -18.80 46.39 -5.04
N ALA A 546 -18.38 47.65 -5.23
CA ALA A 546 -17.14 47.96 -5.95
C ALA A 546 -15.88 47.43 -5.23
N ASN A 547 -15.82 47.53 -3.90
CA ASN A 547 -14.69 47.03 -3.12
C ASN A 547 -14.67 45.50 -3.07
N THR A 548 -15.84 44.87 -2.89
CA THR A 548 -15.97 43.41 -2.91
C THR A 548 -15.58 42.84 -4.26
N TRP A 549 -15.97 43.50 -5.36
CA TRP A 549 -15.61 43.08 -6.72
C TRP A 549 -14.10 43.12 -6.98
N LYS A 550 -13.40 44.12 -6.43
CA LYS A 550 -11.93 44.19 -6.50
C LYS A 550 -11.27 43.03 -5.76
N ILE A 551 -11.76 42.68 -4.57
CA ILE A 551 -11.27 41.54 -3.78
C ILE A 551 -11.54 40.22 -4.53
N TYR A 552 -12.72 40.08 -5.10
CA TYR A 552 -13.09 38.93 -5.93
C TYR A 552 -12.14 38.77 -7.12
N ASN A 553 -11.87 39.85 -7.87
CA ASN A 553 -10.92 39.81 -8.98
C ASN A 553 -9.51 39.42 -8.53
N ALA A 554 -9.04 39.91 -7.39
CA ALA A 554 -7.74 39.53 -6.84
C ALA A 554 -7.69 38.04 -6.49
N THR A 555 -8.76 37.50 -5.90
CA THR A 555 -8.87 36.06 -5.59
C THR A 555 -8.89 35.22 -6.87
N LEU A 556 -9.64 35.66 -7.89
CA LEU A 556 -9.70 34.99 -9.18
C LEU A 556 -8.35 34.97 -9.89
N GLN A 557 -7.60 36.08 -9.79
CA GLN A 557 -6.23 36.15 -10.31
C GLN A 557 -5.30 35.19 -9.57
N THR A 558 -5.36 35.10 -8.24
CA THR A 558 -4.57 34.12 -7.46
C THR A 558 -4.91 32.68 -7.85
N MET A 559 -6.21 32.36 -8.04
CA MET A 559 -6.63 31.03 -8.50
C MET A 559 -6.07 30.72 -9.90
N LEU A 560 -6.09 31.69 -10.81
CA LEU A 560 -5.53 31.53 -12.16
C LEU A 560 -4.01 31.26 -12.10
N GLU A 561 -3.27 32.01 -11.29
CA GLU A 561 -1.82 31.85 -11.12
C GLU A 561 -1.48 30.47 -10.53
N GLN A 562 -2.27 29.98 -9.58
CA GLN A 562 -2.12 28.62 -9.03
C GLN A 562 -2.33 27.54 -10.09
N ALA A 563 -3.39 27.66 -10.90
CA ALA A 563 -3.67 26.72 -11.98
C ALA A 563 -2.57 26.73 -13.05
N GLN A 564 -2.06 27.91 -13.41
CA GLN A 564 -0.95 28.06 -14.35
C GLN A 564 0.34 27.43 -13.81
N LYS A 565 0.63 27.57 -12.51
CA LYS A 565 1.78 26.94 -11.87
C LYS A 565 1.68 25.41 -11.91
N GLN A 566 0.52 24.85 -11.58
CA GLN A 566 0.27 23.41 -11.67
C GLN A 566 0.43 22.89 -13.10
N LEU A 567 -0.07 23.62 -14.10
CA LEU A 567 0.12 23.28 -15.50
C LEU A 567 1.60 23.25 -15.91
N LEU A 568 2.38 24.23 -15.44
CA LEU A 568 3.81 24.30 -15.73
C LEU A 568 4.57 23.14 -15.08
N GLU A 569 4.27 22.82 -13.82
CA GLU A 569 4.85 21.69 -13.12
C GLU A 569 4.52 20.37 -13.82
N LEU A 570 3.25 20.16 -14.21
CA LEU A 570 2.83 18.95 -14.92
C LEU A 570 3.53 18.82 -16.28
N ARG A 571 3.66 19.92 -17.04
CA ARG A 571 4.40 19.93 -18.30
C ARG A 571 5.86 19.53 -18.11
N LYS A 572 6.51 20.02 -17.04
CA LYS A 572 7.89 19.65 -16.71
C LYS A 572 8.00 18.15 -16.41
N HIS A 573 7.10 17.59 -15.61
CA HIS A 573 7.09 16.15 -15.31
C HIS A 573 6.90 15.30 -16.58
N ILE A 574 5.97 15.70 -17.46
CA ILE A 574 5.75 15.02 -18.75
C ILE A 574 7.03 15.05 -19.59
N GLN A 575 7.72 16.19 -19.66
CA GLN A 575 8.99 16.32 -20.39
C GLN A 575 10.09 15.44 -19.80
N GLU A 576 10.23 15.38 -18.48
CA GLU A 576 11.21 14.53 -17.80
C GLU A 576 10.95 13.04 -18.06
N ILE A 577 9.69 12.61 -17.99
CA ILE A 577 9.29 11.22 -18.31
C ILE A 577 9.60 10.89 -19.77
N ASN A 578 9.23 11.77 -20.70
CA ASN A 578 9.50 11.55 -22.13
C ASN A 578 11.00 11.51 -22.42
N PHE A 579 11.80 12.34 -21.74
CA PHE A 579 13.26 12.32 -21.86
C PHE A 579 13.85 10.98 -21.37
N LYS A 580 13.41 10.50 -20.20
CA LYS A 580 13.83 9.19 -19.67
C LYS A 580 13.45 8.05 -20.62
N ARG A 581 12.19 8.00 -21.06
CA ARG A 581 11.72 7.00 -22.03
C ARG A 581 12.54 7.01 -23.31
N LYS A 582 12.81 8.18 -23.87
CA LYS A 582 13.62 8.31 -25.08
C LYS A 582 15.02 7.71 -24.89
N ASN A 583 15.68 8.00 -23.78
CA ASN A 583 17.01 7.46 -23.49
C ASN A 583 17.01 5.94 -23.32
N GLU A 584 16.06 5.41 -22.55
CA GLU A 584 15.91 3.97 -22.31
C GLU A 584 15.63 3.22 -23.63
N GLN A 585 14.68 3.71 -24.43
CA GLN A 585 14.33 3.11 -25.72
C GLN A 585 15.49 3.17 -26.72
N THR A 586 16.24 4.28 -26.77
CA THR A 586 17.41 4.40 -27.66
C THR A 586 18.53 3.43 -27.25
N GLN A 587 18.73 3.24 -25.94
CA GLN A 587 19.71 2.28 -25.44
C GLN A 587 19.29 0.83 -25.72
N ALA A 588 18.01 0.50 -25.53
CA ALA A 588 17.46 -0.81 -25.86
C ALA A 588 17.55 -1.10 -27.36
N GLY A 589 17.13 -0.15 -28.21
CA GLY A 589 17.23 -0.26 -29.67
C GLY A 589 18.66 -0.46 -30.16
N SER A 590 19.63 0.24 -29.58
CA SER A 590 21.05 0.03 -29.90
C SER A 590 21.53 -1.39 -29.58
N LYS A 591 21.04 -1.98 -28.48
CA LYS A 591 21.32 -3.39 -28.13
C LYS A 591 20.63 -4.34 -29.11
N LEU A 592 19.40 -4.05 -29.52
CA LEU A 592 18.67 -4.84 -30.53
C LEU A 592 19.43 -4.88 -31.86
N SER A 593 19.91 -3.74 -32.37
CA SER A 593 20.73 -3.73 -33.59
C SER A 593 22.01 -4.55 -33.46
N ALA A 594 22.68 -4.49 -32.30
CA ALA A 594 23.90 -5.27 -32.07
C ALA A 594 23.62 -6.78 -32.02
N LEU A 595 22.50 -7.17 -31.38
CA LEU A 595 22.05 -8.56 -31.34
C LEU A 595 21.64 -9.05 -32.73
N GLU A 596 20.95 -8.22 -33.52
CA GLU A 596 20.58 -8.53 -34.90
C GLU A 596 21.81 -8.73 -35.78
N GLN A 597 22.79 -7.83 -35.72
CA GLN A 597 24.07 -7.98 -36.44
C GLN A 597 24.80 -9.26 -36.04
N THR A 598 24.80 -9.60 -34.74
CA THR A 598 25.40 -10.84 -34.24
C THR A 598 24.66 -12.05 -34.77
N TRP A 599 23.32 -12.02 -34.76
CA TRP A 599 22.48 -13.09 -35.28
C TRP A 599 22.71 -13.31 -36.78
N VAL A 600 22.69 -12.25 -37.59
CA VAL A 600 23.00 -12.32 -39.04
C VAL A 600 24.41 -12.90 -39.25
N GLY A 601 25.39 -12.50 -38.45
CA GLY A 601 26.75 -13.05 -38.51
C GLY A 601 26.81 -14.54 -38.16
N LEU A 602 26.07 -15.01 -37.16
CA LEU A 602 26.00 -16.42 -36.78
C LEU A 602 25.29 -17.27 -37.83
N VAL A 603 24.17 -16.79 -38.35
CA VAL A 603 23.45 -17.46 -39.44
C VAL A 603 24.32 -17.55 -40.69
N GLY A 604 25.02 -16.47 -41.05
CA GLY A 604 25.99 -16.46 -42.14
C GLY A 604 27.10 -17.48 -41.96
N LYS A 605 27.71 -17.55 -40.77
CA LYS A 605 28.73 -18.55 -40.46
C LYS A 605 28.21 -19.99 -40.53
N ASN A 606 27.00 -20.25 -40.02
CA ASN A 606 26.40 -21.58 -40.12
C ASN A 606 26.23 -21.99 -41.58
N TYR A 607 25.77 -21.06 -42.43
CA TYR A 607 25.64 -21.30 -43.86
C TYR A 607 27.00 -21.55 -44.54
N GLU A 608 28.05 -20.81 -44.19
CA GLU A 608 29.42 -21.04 -44.68
C GLU A 608 29.95 -22.42 -44.27
N ILE A 609 29.71 -22.83 -43.02
CA ILE A 609 30.11 -24.14 -42.51
C ILE A 609 29.36 -25.25 -43.25
N GLU A 610 28.03 -25.15 -43.41
CA GLU A 610 27.23 -26.12 -44.15
C GLU A 610 27.72 -26.27 -45.60
N ARG A 611 28.05 -25.15 -46.25
CA ARG A 611 28.62 -25.17 -47.60
C ARG A 611 29.99 -25.86 -47.63
N ALA A 612 30.88 -25.53 -46.70
CA ALA A 612 32.21 -26.13 -46.63
C ALA A 612 32.16 -27.65 -46.34
N ILE A 613 31.24 -28.09 -45.46
CA ILE A 613 30.99 -29.51 -45.21
C ILE A 613 30.53 -30.21 -46.49
N ASN A 614 29.60 -29.62 -47.24
CA ASN A 614 29.13 -30.19 -48.50
C ASN A 614 30.24 -30.31 -49.56
N GLU A 615 31.12 -29.30 -49.65
CA GLU A 615 32.30 -29.35 -50.52
C GLU A 615 33.29 -30.45 -50.09
N LEU A 616 33.58 -30.56 -48.78
CA LEU A 616 34.42 -31.62 -48.21
C LEU A 616 33.82 -33.03 -48.40
N GLU A 617 32.51 -33.19 -48.26
CA GLU A 617 31.83 -34.46 -48.50
C GLU A 617 31.99 -34.92 -49.96
N LYS A 618 31.89 -34.00 -50.92
CA LYS A 618 32.16 -34.29 -52.34
C LYS A 618 33.61 -34.72 -52.55
N GLU A 619 34.55 -34.05 -51.90
CA GLU A 619 35.98 -34.38 -51.99
C GLU A 619 36.30 -35.74 -51.38
N VAL A 620 35.75 -36.05 -50.19
CA VAL A 620 35.86 -37.35 -49.54
C VAL A 620 35.24 -38.47 -50.40
N MET A 621 34.10 -38.22 -51.05
CA MET A 621 33.51 -39.18 -51.99
C MET A 621 34.44 -39.45 -53.18
N ASN A 622 35.08 -38.42 -53.74
CA ASN A 622 36.03 -38.57 -54.84
C ASN A 622 37.28 -39.34 -54.42
N LEU A 623 37.86 -39.03 -53.26
CA LEU A 623 39.00 -39.76 -52.70
C LEU A 623 38.66 -41.23 -52.40
N ARG A 624 37.46 -41.51 -51.88
CA ARG A 624 36.97 -42.89 -51.67
C ARG A 624 36.83 -43.66 -52.99
N LYS A 625 36.40 -43.00 -54.08
CA LYS A 625 36.37 -43.61 -55.42
C LYS A 625 37.78 -43.92 -55.93
N GLN A 626 38.73 -42.98 -55.80
CA GLN A 626 40.13 -43.19 -56.20
C GLN A 626 40.82 -44.31 -55.40
N ARG A 627 40.54 -44.43 -54.10
CA ARG A 627 41.06 -45.53 -53.29
C ARG A 627 40.47 -46.87 -53.71
N LYS A 628 39.19 -46.92 -54.09
CA LYS A 628 38.57 -48.14 -54.65
C LYS A 628 39.20 -48.54 -55.99
N SER A 629 39.55 -47.59 -56.86
CA SER A 629 40.24 -47.90 -58.13
C SER A 629 41.68 -48.39 -57.92
N ASN A 630 42.41 -47.83 -56.93
CA ASN A 630 43.78 -48.25 -56.60
C ASN A 630 43.85 -49.54 -55.78
N GLY A 631 42.77 -49.94 -55.09
CA GLY A 631 42.68 -51.20 -54.36
C GLY A 631 42.44 -52.42 -55.25
N THR A 632 42.00 -52.23 -56.49
CA THR A 632 41.81 -53.29 -57.49
C THR A 632 43.09 -53.65 -58.26
N THR A 633 44.18 -52.90 -58.11
CA THR A 633 45.46 -53.15 -58.81
C THR A 633 46.51 -53.86 -57.94
N SER A 634 46.21 -54.21 -56.68
CA SER A 634 47.16 -54.89 -55.77
C SER A 634 46.83 -56.37 -55.49
N SER A 635 46.00 -57.03 -56.31
CA SER A 635 45.67 -58.46 -56.19
C SER A 635 46.15 -59.32 -57.35
N GLU A 636 47.07 -58.82 -58.18
CA GLU A 636 47.78 -59.59 -59.20
C GLU A 636 49.29 -59.31 -59.08
N GLN A 637 49.94 -59.90 -58.08
CA GLN A 637 51.37 -60.23 -58.09
C GLN A 637 51.61 -61.51 -57.29
#